data_AF-A0A1V5SR99-F1
#
_entry.id   AF-A0A1V5SR99-F1
#
_cell.length_a   1.000
_cell.length_b   1.000
_cell.length_c   1.000
_cell.angle_alpha   90.00
_cell.angle_beta   90.00
_cell.angle_gamma   90.00
#
_symmetry.space_group_name_H-M   'P 1'
#
loop_
_entity.id
_entity.type
_entity.pdbx_description
1 polymer ?
#
loop_
_entity_poly.entity_id
_entity_poly.type
_entity_poly.pdbx_seq_one_letter_code
_entity_poly.pdbx_strand_id
1 'polypeptide(L)'
;MKLKWAFFIEIFLVVFMVVSFSIPVFPYNNDNQARTMEGGPHRAINYYAIQSFLNNRRSDSIFNKYDFTNGRDLSGITVIKPGDWKEDILEGEREGKWYQWVVEGGYTADEPERYMSLRHFYDPLGVNQGANYLTDHVDEFLTSIVMGTNPKIDAKWWGALYSPYSIDKGKEFMITAFSSMNLPEKDKLFAAAWRSLGETMHLIADMTVPSHVRNDSHPGVEWTQFITDKYRADSYEEFVDQQVVEKCLGSPDPVLVEAVNQIPKNENGFLNVLSLYDCVARYTNRNYFSLDTIAGIEKALGQGITNSNGMPEYPSPRLEDLETDEDGYYYCKDYLGKLYLARMLYQEKLSLFGKLSLIPKPEIDHQCALSQAKRLIPAAIYANEQLIEWFIPKVEVIIDSFILNEKGTDGREGIIKGRVVHIPSGMYDQPLLFTMPIDGMISIVMNGEIFETQPGSISIQNGIIEGKVQSLPTGPIKNVNLLVDIGGILVSSADLKIYNLQLHPEKLDGLSKKKYGFYVQSDNPPSWVSYIWDFGDGRVEETNSTSITHTYESEGEYQIQVQMRDANTGKILAKAQGKAYLSAQEEIGITDTIVSSTPEPTLMIDPVLIEETPLPTIATPVPTPDEEAHRQQVLAEYRSIYPGYLSWFHKYGRVEVVANAEEVGPDLYRVAYILWQIIEDGPRKGEEYKAVELDLNFNLGQLEADLGLMKKNLGLEE
;
A
#
# COMPACT_ATOMS: atom_id res chain seq x y z
N MET A 1 1.51 52.65 -16.11
CA MET A 1 0.94 51.38 -16.61
C MET A 1 2.10 50.47 -16.94
N LYS A 2 2.11 49.23 -16.45
CA LYS A 2 3.23 48.26 -16.47
C LYS A 2 4.37 48.52 -15.47
N LEU A 3 4.12 48.35 -14.17
CA LEU A 3 5.15 47.95 -13.19
C LEU A 3 4.53 47.53 -11.83
N LYS A 4 3.52 46.64 -11.82
CA LYS A 4 2.94 46.11 -10.55
C LYS A 4 2.31 44.70 -10.71
N TRP A 5 2.89 43.83 -11.55
CA TRP A 5 2.37 42.47 -11.77
C TRP A 5 3.39 41.35 -11.53
N ALA A 6 4.59 41.68 -11.02
CA ALA A 6 5.63 40.68 -10.72
C ALA A 6 5.78 40.38 -9.21
N PHE A 7 5.04 41.08 -8.33
CA PHE A 7 5.20 40.95 -6.87
C PHE A 7 4.06 40.14 -6.20
N PHE A 8 3.19 39.52 -6.99
CA PHE A 8 2.04 38.73 -6.49
C PHE A 8 2.20 37.22 -6.67
N ILE A 9 3.29 36.75 -7.28
CA ILE A 9 3.52 35.31 -7.53
C ILE A 9 4.49 34.69 -6.50
N GLU A 10 5.37 35.47 -5.87
CA GLU A 10 6.33 34.95 -4.87
C GLU A 10 5.80 34.88 -3.42
N ILE A 11 4.58 35.37 -3.15
CA ILE A 11 3.93 35.28 -1.83
C ILE A 11 2.85 34.16 -1.79
N PHE A 12 2.82 33.28 -2.79
CA PHE A 12 1.89 32.13 -2.81
C PHE A 12 2.49 30.80 -2.35
N LEU A 13 3.79 30.74 -2.03
CA LEU A 13 4.49 29.49 -1.67
C LEU A 13 4.96 29.41 -0.21
N VAL A 14 4.69 30.41 0.65
CA VAL A 14 5.06 30.38 2.08
C VAL A 14 3.92 30.86 3.00
N VAL A 15 2.68 30.89 2.52
CA VAL A 15 1.51 31.04 3.39
C VAL A 15 0.93 29.65 3.62
N PHE A 16 0.87 29.25 4.89
CA PHE A 16 0.12 28.12 5.44
C PHE A 16 -1.08 27.72 4.56
N MET A 17 -0.84 26.87 3.57
CA MET A 17 -1.91 26.20 2.86
C MET A 17 -2.22 25.00 3.74
N VAL A 18 -3.22 25.17 4.60
CA VAL A 18 -4.07 24.03 4.93
C VAL A 18 -4.67 23.61 3.58
N VAL A 19 -3.91 22.83 2.80
CA VAL A 19 -4.47 22.07 1.70
C VAL A 19 -5.37 21.08 2.40
N SER A 20 -6.65 21.43 2.48
CA SER A 20 -7.66 20.42 2.75
C SER A 20 -7.61 19.50 1.55
N PHE A 21 -7.00 18.31 1.72
CA PHE A 21 -7.15 17.17 0.83
C PHE A 21 -8.64 16.80 0.81
N SER A 22 -9.40 17.58 0.06
CA SER A 22 -10.83 17.38 -0.11
C SER A 22 -10.94 16.70 -1.46
N ILE A 23 -11.26 15.41 -1.47
CA ILE A 23 -11.62 14.75 -2.72
C ILE A 23 -12.87 15.48 -3.23
N PRO A 24 -12.96 15.81 -4.54
CA PRO A 24 -14.13 16.48 -5.08
C PRO A 24 -15.42 15.78 -4.62
N VAL A 25 -16.33 16.53 -4.02
CA VAL A 25 -17.68 16.04 -3.71
C VAL A 25 -18.34 15.82 -5.06
N PHE A 26 -18.48 14.56 -5.47
CA PHE A 26 -19.33 14.23 -6.61
C PHE A 26 -20.79 14.35 -6.11
N PRO A 27 -21.66 15.10 -6.81
CA PRO A 27 -23.06 15.19 -6.45
C PRO A 27 -23.71 13.83 -6.75
N TYR A 28 -23.73 12.97 -5.74
CA TYR A 28 -24.46 11.72 -5.80
C TYR A 28 -25.93 12.00 -5.45
N ASN A 29 -26.85 11.51 -6.29
CA ASN A 29 -28.26 11.83 -6.24
C ASN A 29 -28.97 10.94 -5.19
N ASN A 30 -29.86 11.52 -4.39
CA ASN A 30 -30.34 10.94 -3.13
C ASN A 30 -31.64 10.14 -3.32
N ASP A 31 -31.57 8.95 -3.92
CA ASP A 31 -32.74 8.08 -4.05
C ASP A 31 -32.51 6.71 -3.38
N ASN A 32 -33.13 6.52 -2.21
CA ASN A 32 -33.22 5.23 -1.53
C ASN A 32 -34.31 4.32 -2.14
N GLN A 33 -35.08 4.80 -3.13
CA GLN A 33 -36.26 4.12 -3.69
C GLN A 33 -36.17 3.78 -5.18
N ALA A 34 -35.23 4.37 -5.92
CA ALA A 34 -34.89 3.94 -7.26
C ALA A 34 -33.56 3.18 -7.21
N ARG A 35 -33.44 2.10 -8.01
CA ARG A 35 -32.17 1.40 -8.29
C ARG A 35 -31.21 2.32 -9.08
N THR A 36 -31.00 3.54 -8.62
CA THR A 36 -30.09 4.51 -9.20
C THR A 36 -28.69 4.13 -8.76
N MET A 37 -27.79 3.95 -9.72
CA MET A 37 -26.36 3.84 -9.47
C MET A 37 -25.74 5.18 -9.02
N GLU A 38 -26.53 6.04 -8.37
CA GLU A 38 -26.18 7.36 -7.89
C GLU A 38 -26.66 7.44 -6.43
N GLY A 39 -25.76 7.82 -5.51
CA GLY A 39 -26.13 8.05 -4.10
C GLY A 39 -26.01 6.85 -3.18
N GLY A 40 -26.62 7.02 -2.01
CA GLY A 40 -26.78 5.98 -1.01
C GLY A 40 -25.95 6.22 0.25
N PRO A 41 -26.47 5.79 1.42
CA PRO A 41 -25.81 6.01 2.70
C PRO A 41 -24.43 5.34 2.78
N HIS A 42 -24.26 4.13 2.25
CA HIS A 42 -22.97 3.41 2.29
C HIS A 42 -21.89 4.05 1.40
N ARG A 43 -22.25 4.54 0.20
CA ARG A 43 -21.32 5.34 -0.61
C ARG A 43 -20.86 6.60 0.14
N ALA A 44 -21.78 7.29 0.81
CA ALA A 44 -21.48 8.47 1.61
C ALA A 44 -20.59 8.14 2.81
N ILE A 45 -20.86 7.07 3.55
CA ILE A 45 -20.02 6.59 4.65
C ILE A 45 -18.60 6.28 4.15
N ASN A 46 -18.46 5.55 3.03
CA ASN A 46 -17.15 5.26 2.44
C ASN A 46 -16.41 6.55 2.05
N TYR A 47 -17.09 7.50 1.42
CA TYR A 47 -16.52 8.80 1.06
C TYR A 47 -15.99 9.54 2.30
N TYR A 48 -16.80 9.65 3.36
CA TYR A 48 -16.40 10.37 4.58
C TYR A 48 -15.34 9.63 5.40
N ALA A 49 -15.29 8.30 5.36
CA ALA A 49 -14.19 7.51 5.92
C ALA A 49 -12.86 7.82 5.22
N ILE A 50 -12.87 7.93 3.89
CA ILE A 50 -11.69 8.36 3.12
C ILE A 50 -11.29 9.78 3.49
N GLN A 51 -12.25 10.73 3.60
CA GLN A 51 -11.94 12.09 4.05
C GLN A 51 -11.32 12.09 5.46
N SER A 52 -11.85 11.30 6.38
CA SER A 52 -11.32 11.16 7.75
C SER A 52 -9.87 10.66 7.73
N PHE A 53 -9.61 9.58 6.98
CA PHE A 53 -8.28 9.02 6.77
C PHE A 53 -7.28 10.08 6.25
N LEU A 54 -7.63 10.76 5.16
CA LEU A 54 -6.77 11.78 4.54
C LEU A 54 -6.49 12.96 5.48
N ASN A 55 -7.46 13.35 6.31
CA ASN A 55 -7.30 14.41 7.29
C ASN A 55 -6.39 14.00 8.46
N ASN A 56 -6.52 12.77 8.94
CA ASN A 56 -5.80 12.27 10.12
C ASN A 56 -4.38 11.77 9.81
N ARG A 57 -4.02 11.58 8.53
CA ARG A 57 -2.71 11.07 8.12
C ARG A 57 -1.80 12.13 7.49
N ARG A 58 -2.18 13.41 7.53
CA ARG A 58 -1.37 14.54 7.02
C ARG A 58 0.04 14.63 7.62
N SER A 59 0.20 14.21 8.87
CA SER A 59 1.47 14.27 9.60
C SER A 59 2.21 12.92 9.65
N ASP A 60 1.68 11.88 9.03
CA ASP A 60 2.36 10.59 8.97
C ASP A 60 3.65 10.74 8.15
N SER A 61 4.75 10.17 8.63
CA SER A 61 6.08 10.34 8.03
C SER A 61 6.18 9.74 6.63
N ILE A 62 5.38 8.71 6.34
CA ILE A 62 5.35 8.00 5.07
C ILE A 62 4.26 8.60 4.18
N PHE A 63 3.03 8.70 4.66
CA PHE A 63 1.91 9.17 3.83
C PHE A 63 1.99 10.65 3.43
N ASN A 64 2.84 11.47 4.08
CA ASN A 64 3.09 12.84 3.59
C ASN A 64 3.75 12.89 2.19
N LYS A 65 4.25 11.77 1.68
CA LYS A 65 4.81 11.63 0.33
C LYS A 65 3.80 11.20 -0.72
N TYR A 66 2.55 10.97 -0.32
CA TYR A 66 1.51 10.42 -1.16
C TYR A 66 0.62 11.53 -1.67
N ASP A 67 0.39 11.55 -2.99
CA ASP A 67 -0.70 12.29 -3.59
C ASP A 67 -1.85 11.32 -3.89
N PHE A 68 -2.81 11.31 -2.96
CA PHE A 68 -4.02 10.50 -3.05
C PHE A 68 -5.06 11.04 -4.06
N THR A 69 -4.81 12.18 -4.70
CA THR A 69 -5.80 12.88 -5.52
C THR A 69 -5.47 12.89 -7.00
N ASN A 70 -4.20 13.10 -7.36
CA ASN A 70 -3.78 13.35 -8.74
C ASN A 70 -3.16 12.14 -9.44
N GLY A 71 -3.20 10.96 -8.82
CA GLY A 71 -2.86 9.71 -9.52
C GLY A 71 -3.81 9.40 -10.67
N ARG A 72 -3.44 8.47 -11.54
CA ARG A 72 -4.22 8.16 -12.74
C ARG A 72 -5.49 7.38 -12.44
N ASP A 73 -6.36 7.28 -13.44
CA ASP A 73 -7.53 6.39 -13.37
C ASP A 73 -7.09 4.94 -13.62
N LEU A 74 -7.74 4.01 -12.93
CA LEU A 74 -7.55 2.58 -13.09
C LEU A 74 -8.73 1.99 -13.84
N SER A 75 -8.45 1.15 -14.84
CA SER A 75 -9.46 0.33 -15.50
C SER A 75 -9.75 -0.92 -14.67
N GLY A 76 -11.02 -1.22 -14.44
CA GLY A 76 -11.44 -2.36 -13.61
C GLY A 76 -12.85 -2.84 -13.93
N ILE A 77 -13.29 -3.91 -13.27
CA ILE A 77 -14.62 -4.50 -13.45
C ILE A 77 -15.54 -4.10 -12.30
N THR A 78 -16.73 -3.58 -12.64
CA THR A 78 -17.78 -3.24 -11.69
C THR A 78 -19.16 -3.61 -12.25
N VAL A 79 -20.18 -3.54 -11.40
CA VAL A 79 -21.58 -3.68 -11.79
C VAL A 79 -21.96 -2.49 -12.67
N ILE A 80 -22.41 -2.77 -13.90
CA ILE A 80 -22.91 -1.76 -14.84
C ILE A 80 -24.42 -1.82 -15.04
N LYS A 81 -25.06 -2.92 -14.61
CA LYS A 81 -26.51 -3.07 -14.53
C LYS A 81 -26.87 -3.89 -13.28
N PRO A 82 -27.73 -3.36 -12.38
CA PRO A 82 -28.16 -4.05 -11.17
C PRO A 82 -29.07 -5.23 -11.45
N GLY A 83 -29.23 -6.10 -10.45
CA GLY A 83 -30.04 -7.30 -10.53
C GLY A 83 -30.45 -7.83 -9.16
N ASP A 84 -31.51 -8.64 -9.12
CA ASP A 84 -31.96 -9.29 -7.88
C ASP A 84 -31.14 -10.56 -7.59
N TRP A 85 -30.80 -11.31 -8.65
CA TRP A 85 -30.08 -12.58 -8.59
C TRP A 85 -28.76 -12.54 -9.35
N LYS A 86 -27.91 -13.56 -9.13
CA LYS A 86 -26.58 -13.65 -9.73
C LYS A 86 -26.61 -13.65 -11.27
N GLU A 87 -27.68 -14.18 -11.85
CA GLU A 87 -27.89 -14.24 -13.29
C GLU A 87 -28.41 -12.92 -13.89
N ASP A 88 -28.87 -11.98 -13.04
CA ASP A 88 -29.51 -10.74 -13.47
C ASP A 88 -28.53 -9.56 -13.60
N ILE A 89 -27.44 -9.59 -12.83
CA ILE A 89 -26.42 -8.55 -12.85
C ILE A 89 -25.60 -8.60 -14.14
N LEU A 90 -25.17 -7.43 -14.61
CA LEU A 90 -24.16 -7.31 -15.65
C LEU A 90 -22.95 -6.57 -15.09
N GLU A 91 -21.80 -7.21 -15.13
CA GLU A 91 -20.52 -6.57 -14.87
C GLU A 91 -19.85 -6.11 -16.17
N GLY A 92 -19.08 -5.03 -16.10
CA GLY A 92 -18.36 -4.48 -17.23
C GLY A 92 -17.20 -3.59 -16.80
N GLU A 93 -16.38 -3.21 -17.79
CA GLU A 93 -15.22 -2.36 -17.56
C GLU A 93 -15.62 -0.89 -17.31
N ARG A 94 -14.99 -0.27 -16.32
CA ARG A 94 -15.03 1.17 -16.05
C ARG A 94 -13.64 1.68 -15.68
N GLU A 95 -13.47 2.98 -15.79
CA GLU A 95 -12.27 3.68 -15.31
C GLU A 95 -12.64 4.58 -14.13
N GLY A 96 -11.74 4.66 -13.15
CA GLY A 96 -11.92 5.54 -12.00
C GLY A 96 -10.68 5.63 -11.12
N LYS A 97 -10.62 6.69 -10.31
CA LYS A 97 -9.61 6.87 -9.27
C LYS A 97 -9.73 5.78 -8.20
N TRP A 98 -8.64 5.48 -7.50
CA TRP A 98 -8.63 4.50 -6.40
C TRP A 98 -9.78 4.73 -5.40
N TYR A 99 -10.01 5.99 -5.01
CA TYR A 99 -11.07 6.34 -4.05
C TYR A 99 -12.47 6.20 -4.63
N GLN A 100 -12.65 6.31 -5.96
CA GLN A 100 -13.95 6.08 -6.59
C GLN A 100 -14.33 4.59 -6.56
N TRP A 101 -13.35 3.69 -6.74
CA TRP A 101 -13.55 2.26 -6.56
C TRP A 101 -13.95 1.90 -5.13
N VAL A 102 -13.34 2.54 -4.12
CA VAL A 102 -13.69 2.35 -2.70
C VAL A 102 -15.09 2.89 -2.40
N VAL A 103 -15.43 4.09 -2.89
CA VAL A 103 -16.77 4.67 -2.72
C VAL A 103 -17.84 3.80 -3.38
N GLU A 104 -17.59 3.32 -4.60
CA GLU A 104 -18.53 2.49 -5.34
C GLU A 104 -18.72 1.10 -4.72
N GLY A 105 -17.69 0.58 -4.04
CA GLY A 105 -17.82 -0.62 -3.20
C GLY A 105 -18.90 -0.51 -2.11
N GLY A 106 -19.24 0.72 -1.70
CA GLY A 106 -20.36 1.01 -0.82
C GLY A 106 -21.72 0.59 -1.38
N TYR A 107 -21.84 0.44 -2.71
CA TYR A 107 -23.04 -0.01 -3.40
C TYR A 107 -22.89 -1.41 -3.99
N THR A 108 -21.73 -1.75 -4.56
CA THR A 108 -21.58 -3.06 -5.21
C THR A 108 -21.63 -4.22 -4.22
N ALA A 109 -21.43 -3.97 -2.92
CA ALA A 109 -21.65 -4.95 -1.86
C ALA A 109 -23.09 -5.41 -1.71
N ASP A 110 -24.07 -4.60 -2.15
CA ASP A 110 -25.49 -4.97 -2.19
C ASP A 110 -25.84 -5.77 -3.44
N GLU A 111 -25.02 -5.75 -4.50
CA GLU A 111 -25.41 -6.32 -5.78
C GLU A 111 -24.90 -7.77 -5.95
N PRO A 112 -25.74 -8.72 -6.38
CA PRO A 112 -27.19 -8.60 -6.60
C PRO A 112 -28.00 -8.54 -5.28
N GLU A 113 -29.01 -7.66 -5.24
CA GLU A 113 -29.74 -7.24 -4.02
C GLU A 113 -30.23 -8.40 -3.14
N ARG A 114 -31.08 -9.28 -3.68
CA ARG A 114 -31.67 -10.37 -2.89
C ARG A 114 -30.62 -11.41 -2.53
N TYR A 115 -29.70 -11.68 -3.44
CA TYR A 115 -28.61 -12.61 -3.18
C TYR A 115 -27.70 -12.11 -2.05
N MET A 116 -27.40 -10.82 -1.99
CA MET A 116 -26.49 -10.25 -0.99
C MET A 116 -27.17 -9.99 0.35
N SER A 117 -28.44 -9.59 0.38
CA SER A 117 -29.18 -9.24 1.61
C SER A 117 -29.02 -10.25 2.77
N LEU A 118 -29.08 -11.55 2.49
CA LEU A 118 -28.95 -12.60 3.51
C LEU A 118 -27.55 -12.75 4.11
N ARG A 119 -26.55 -12.08 3.54
CA ARG A 119 -25.12 -12.17 3.90
C ARG A 119 -24.63 -10.95 4.65
N HIS A 120 -25.49 -9.97 4.90
CA HIS A 120 -25.16 -8.68 5.53
C HIS A 120 -25.40 -8.65 7.04
N PHE A 121 -25.86 -9.77 7.60
CA PHE A 121 -26.16 -9.92 9.02
C PHE A 121 -25.02 -10.59 9.77
N TYR A 122 -24.73 -10.10 10.97
CA TYR A 122 -23.83 -10.76 11.91
C TYR A 122 -24.28 -10.49 13.35
N ASP A 123 -24.94 -11.47 13.98
CA ASP A 123 -25.24 -11.44 15.41
C ASP A 123 -24.00 -11.89 16.21
N PRO A 124 -23.31 -11.00 16.92
CA PRO A 124 -22.10 -11.35 17.65
C PRO A 124 -22.35 -12.12 18.95
N LEU A 125 -23.61 -12.22 19.39
CA LEU A 125 -24.02 -12.97 20.58
C LEU A 125 -24.60 -14.34 20.24
N GLY A 126 -25.04 -14.54 18.99
CA GLY A 126 -25.62 -15.79 18.52
C GLY A 126 -26.78 -16.27 19.39
N VAL A 127 -27.67 -15.36 19.79
CA VAL A 127 -28.68 -15.66 20.83
C VAL A 127 -29.64 -16.76 20.38
N ASN A 128 -29.89 -16.87 19.07
CA ASN A 128 -30.65 -17.96 18.50
C ASN A 128 -29.76 -19.19 18.25
N GLN A 129 -29.69 -20.09 19.24
CA GLN A 129 -29.02 -21.40 19.13
C GLN A 129 -27.54 -21.34 18.71
N GLY A 130 -26.85 -20.22 18.99
CA GLY A 130 -25.45 -20.02 18.61
C GLY A 130 -25.24 -19.63 17.15
N ALA A 131 -26.31 -19.37 16.39
CA ALA A 131 -26.21 -18.91 15.00
C ALA A 131 -25.86 -17.41 14.96
N ASN A 132 -24.75 -17.07 14.30
CA ASN A 132 -24.33 -15.69 14.10
C ASN A 132 -24.84 -15.09 12.78
N TYR A 133 -25.43 -15.90 11.91
CA TYR A 133 -26.00 -15.49 10.61
C TYR A 133 -27.51 -15.27 10.73
N LEU A 134 -28.14 -14.68 9.72
CA LEU A 134 -29.58 -14.44 9.72
C LEU A 134 -30.38 -15.75 9.78
N THR A 135 -31.22 -15.86 10.80
CA THR A 135 -32.17 -16.96 11.03
C THR A 135 -33.61 -16.48 11.14
N ASP A 136 -33.80 -15.17 11.25
CA ASP A 136 -35.12 -14.58 11.32
C ASP A 136 -35.89 -14.72 10.01
N HIS A 137 -37.01 -15.43 10.07
CA HIS A 137 -37.98 -15.63 8.99
C HIS A 137 -37.50 -16.33 7.71
N VAL A 138 -36.20 -16.42 7.47
CA VAL A 138 -35.54 -16.92 6.25
C VAL A 138 -35.84 -18.36 5.84
N ASP A 139 -36.20 -19.24 6.78
CA ASP A 139 -36.53 -20.65 6.48
C ASP A 139 -38.03 -20.86 6.18
N GLU A 140 -38.84 -19.81 6.23
CA GLU A 140 -40.26 -19.89 5.90
C GLU A 140 -40.49 -19.92 4.39
N PHE A 141 -41.51 -20.68 3.95
CA PHE A 141 -41.79 -20.89 2.53
C PHE A 141 -41.93 -19.57 1.74
N LEU A 142 -42.71 -18.61 2.27
CA LEU A 142 -42.89 -17.31 1.62
C LEU A 142 -41.61 -16.47 1.62
N THR A 143 -40.82 -16.52 2.69
CA THR A 143 -39.55 -15.80 2.77
C THR A 143 -38.51 -16.38 1.82
N SER A 144 -38.46 -17.71 1.66
CA SER A 144 -37.57 -18.36 0.69
C SER A 144 -37.89 -18.01 -0.78
N ILE A 145 -39.15 -17.70 -1.08
CA ILE A 145 -39.58 -17.19 -2.40
C ILE A 145 -39.14 -15.72 -2.60
N VAL A 146 -39.13 -14.95 -1.52
CA VAL A 146 -38.83 -13.51 -1.55
C VAL A 146 -37.32 -13.25 -1.47
N MET A 147 -36.60 -13.82 -0.52
CA MET A 147 -35.18 -13.57 -0.27
C MET A 147 -34.26 -14.66 -0.84
N GLY A 148 -34.80 -15.80 -1.25
CA GLY A 148 -34.02 -16.94 -1.74
C GLY A 148 -33.58 -17.89 -0.62
N THR A 149 -32.68 -18.81 -0.96
CA THR A 149 -32.18 -19.83 -0.01
C THR A 149 -31.19 -19.22 0.97
N ASN A 150 -31.41 -19.43 2.27
CA ASN A 150 -30.48 -19.00 3.31
C ASN A 150 -29.09 -19.63 3.13
N PRO A 151 -28.02 -18.83 2.91
CA PRO A 151 -26.66 -19.32 2.75
C PRO A 151 -26.01 -19.80 4.06
N LYS A 152 -26.63 -19.51 5.21
CA LYS A 152 -26.12 -19.82 6.56
C LYS A 152 -24.71 -19.27 6.79
N ILE A 153 -24.50 -18.03 6.34
CA ILE A 153 -23.23 -17.31 6.46
C ILE A 153 -23.47 -15.90 6.98
N ASP A 154 -22.58 -15.43 7.85
CA ASP A 154 -22.62 -14.08 8.41
C ASP A 154 -21.74 -13.09 7.63
N ALA A 155 -22.01 -11.80 7.81
CA ALA A 155 -21.30 -10.70 7.15
C ALA A 155 -19.80 -10.71 7.41
N LYS A 156 -19.38 -11.04 8.64
CA LYS A 156 -17.97 -11.09 9.01
C LYS A 156 -17.22 -12.09 8.15
N TRP A 157 -17.68 -13.34 8.08
CA TRP A 157 -17.00 -14.35 7.28
C TRP A 157 -17.22 -14.15 5.78
N TRP A 158 -18.41 -13.73 5.35
CA TRP A 158 -18.68 -13.41 3.95
C TRP A 158 -17.72 -12.34 3.42
N GLY A 159 -17.64 -11.20 4.10
CA GLY A 159 -16.73 -10.10 3.76
C GLY A 159 -15.26 -10.45 3.94
N ALA A 160 -14.92 -11.35 4.87
CA ALA A 160 -13.54 -11.74 5.10
C ALA A 160 -13.00 -12.72 4.05
N LEU A 161 -13.77 -13.75 3.65
CA LEU A 161 -13.24 -14.88 2.87
C LEU A 161 -14.07 -15.28 1.64
N TYR A 162 -15.39 -15.14 1.68
CA TYR A 162 -16.26 -15.83 0.69
C TYR A 162 -16.76 -14.94 -0.44
N SER A 163 -16.85 -13.62 -0.22
CA SER A 163 -17.15 -12.68 -1.30
C SER A 163 -16.06 -12.78 -2.39
N PRO A 164 -16.43 -12.69 -3.68
CA PRO A 164 -15.45 -12.56 -4.77
C PRO A 164 -14.52 -11.34 -4.61
N TYR A 165 -14.98 -10.34 -3.86
CA TYR A 165 -14.26 -9.13 -3.48
C TYR A 165 -14.14 -9.02 -1.95
N SER A 166 -13.95 -10.17 -1.27
CA SER A 166 -13.63 -10.20 0.15
C SER A 166 -12.30 -9.50 0.46
N ILE A 167 -12.06 -9.14 1.72
CA ILE A 167 -10.80 -8.48 2.10
C ILE A 167 -9.57 -9.36 1.85
N ASP A 168 -9.69 -10.69 1.97
CA ASP A 168 -8.63 -11.63 1.64
C ASP A 168 -8.34 -11.64 0.12
N LYS A 169 -9.41 -11.61 -0.70
CA LYS A 169 -9.26 -11.41 -2.15
C LYS A 169 -8.67 -10.05 -2.50
N GLY A 170 -9.07 -8.99 -1.80
CA GLY A 170 -8.48 -7.66 -1.94
C GLY A 170 -6.97 -7.67 -1.68
N LYS A 171 -6.54 -8.38 -0.63
CA LYS A 171 -5.11 -8.60 -0.33
C LYS A 171 -4.40 -9.37 -1.44
N GLU A 172 -4.99 -10.46 -1.95
CA GLU A 172 -4.44 -11.23 -3.08
C GLU A 172 -4.30 -10.37 -4.34
N PHE A 173 -5.34 -9.58 -4.68
CA PHE A 173 -5.32 -8.66 -5.82
C PHE A 173 -4.22 -7.61 -5.67
N MET A 174 -4.06 -7.01 -4.48
CA MET A 174 -3.01 -6.04 -4.21
C MET A 174 -1.61 -6.66 -4.39
N ILE A 175 -1.37 -7.83 -3.78
CA ILE A 175 -0.08 -8.54 -3.88
C ILE A 175 0.24 -8.86 -5.35
N THR A 176 -0.74 -9.37 -6.09
CA THR A 176 -0.58 -9.72 -7.50
C THR A 176 -0.32 -8.46 -8.35
N ALA A 177 -1.06 -7.38 -8.09
CA ALA A 177 -0.89 -6.10 -8.77
C ALA A 177 0.52 -5.53 -8.59
N PHE A 178 1.11 -5.65 -7.40
CA PHE A 178 2.49 -5.19 -7.14
C PHE A 178 3.50 -5.86 -8.07
N SER A 179 3.36 -7.16 -8.30
CA SER A 179 4.30 -7.95 -9.11
C SER A 179 3.99 -8.00 -10.62
N SER A 180 2.79 -7.60 -11.04
CA SER A 180 2.36 -7.73 -12.44
C SER A 180 3.20 -6.89 -13.42
N MET A 181 3.57 -7.50 -14.54
CA MET A 181 4.31 -6.91 -15.66
C MET A 181 3.41 -6.40 -16.80
N ASN A 182 2.10 -6.61 -16.71
CA ASN A 182 1.13 -6.22 -17.73
C ASN A 182 0.30 -5.05 -17.18
N LEU A 183 0.40 -3.87 -17.79
CA LEU A 183 -0.25 -2.67 -17.26
C LEU A 183 -1.80 -2.77 -17.24
N PRO A 184 -2.49 -3.20 -18.31
CA PRO A 184 -3.94 -3.43 -18.25
C PRO A 184 -4.40 -4.42 -17.16
N GLU A 185 -3.65 -5.50 -16.95
CA GLU A 185 -3.94 -6.48 -15.89
C GLU A 185 -3.67 -5.88 -14.50
N LYS A 186 -2.54 -5.18 -14.34
CA LYS A 186 -2.17 -4.46 -13.11
C LYS A 186 -3.25 -3.46 -12.70
N ASP A 187 -3.82 -2.73 -13.66
CA ASP A 187 -4.91 -1.79 -13.42
C ASP A 187 -6.15 -2.49 -12.88
N LYS A 188 -6.55 -3.58 -13.54
CA LYS A 188 -7.71 -4.39 -13.13
C LYS A 188 -7.52 -4.98 -11.73
N LEU A 189 -6.31 -5.44 -11.41
CA LEU A 189 -5.98 -5.97 -10.09
C LEU A 189 -6.01 -4.89 -9.02
N PHE A 190 -5.43 -3.71 -9.25
CA PHE A 190 -5.53 -2.60 -8.30
C PHE A 190 -6.99 -2.13 -8.13
N ALA A 191 -7.75 -1.98 -9.20
CA ALA A 191 -9.17 -1.63 -9.14
C ALA A 191 -9.98 -2.67 -8.35
N ALA A 192 -9.73 -3.97 -8.57
CA ALA A 192 -10.36 -5.06 -7.81
C ALA A 192 -9.98 -5.03 -6.32
N ALA A 193 -8.73 -4.69 -5.99
CA ALA A 193 -8.29 -4.51 -4.61
C ALA A 193 -9.04 -3.36 -3.93
N TRP A 194 -9.17 -2.21 -4.61
CA TRP A 194 -9.90 -1.05 -4.09
C TRP A 194 -11.41 -1.29 -3.97
N ARG A 195 -12.01 -2.01 -4.92
CA ARG A 195 -13.40 -2.48 -4.81
C ARG A 195 -13.59 -3.37 -3.59
N SER A 196 -12.67 -4.32 -3.36
CA SER A 196 -12.74 -5.23 -2.21
C SER A 196 -12.66 -4.49 -0.88
N LEU A 197 -11.82 -3.46 -0.79
CA LEU A 197 -11.80 -2.55 0.37
C LEU A 197 -13.16 -1.87 0.55
N GLY A 198 -13.72 -1.29 -0.51
CA GLY A 198 -15.01 -0.60 -0.47
C GLY A 198 -16.18 -1.50 -0.07
N GLU A 199 -16.26 -2.72 -0.59
CA GLU A 199 -17.30 -3.69 -0.24
C GLU A 199 -17.13 -4.21 1.20
N THR A 200 -15.89 -4.36 1.68
CA THR A 200 -15.65 -4.69 3.10
C THR A 200 -16.06 -3.53 4.01
N MET A 201 -15.80 -2.28 3.61
CA MET A 201 -16.23 -1.09 4.35
C MET A 201 -17.75 -0.97 4.45
N HIS A 202 -18.48 -1.37 3.41
CA HIS A 202 -19.94 -1.49 3.45
C HIS A 202 -20.37 -2.46 4.56
N LEU A 203 -19.84 -3.68 4.56
CA LEU A 203 -20.20 -4.71 5.54
C LEU A 203 -19.80 -4.34 6.98
N ILE A 204 -18.74 -3.56 7.18
CA ILE A 204 -18.42 -2.99 8.51
C ILE A 204 -19.44 -1.91 8.90
N ALA A 205 -19.91 -1.11 7.94
CA ALA A 205 -20.97 -0.12 8.20
C ALA A 205 -22.30 -0.81 8.56
N ASP A 206 -22.63 -1.96 7.97
CA ASP A 206 -23.78 -2.79 8.40
C ASP A 206 -23.70 -3.17 9.87
N MET A 207 -22.49 -3.37 10.41
CA MET A 207 -22.32 -3.67 11.84
C MET A 207 -22.71 -2.49 12.74
N THR A 208 -22.96 -1.32 12.17
CA THR A 208 -23.54 -0.15 12.84
C THR A 208 -25.05 -0.01 12.62
N VAL A 209 -25.68 -0.93 11.90
CA VAL A 209 -27.13 -0.98 11.73
C VAL A 209 -27.71 -2.00 12.74
N PRO A 210 -28.58 -1.58 13.68
CA PRO A 210 -29.05 -2.47 14.75
C PRO A 210 -29.72 -3.75 14.27
N SER A 211 -30.47 -3.72 13.17
CA SER A 211 -31.15 -4.90 12.60
C SER A 211 -30.15 -5.96 12.11
N HIS A 212 -29.06 -5.53 11.46
CA HIS A 212 -28.00 -6.39 10.93
C HIS A 212 -27.27 -7.17 12.02
N VAL A 213 -27.17 -6.61 13.23
CA VAL A 213 -26.45 -7.24 14.35
C VAL A 213 -27.35 -7.88 15.38
N ARG A 214 -28.69 -7.84 15.19
CA ARG A 214 -29.67 -8.40 16.13
C ARG A 214 -30.61 -9.41 15.47
N ASN A 215 -30.14 -10.05 14.39
CA ASN A 215 -30.85 -11.13 13.71
C ASN A 215 -32.31 -10.72 13.40
N ASP A 216 -32.49 -9.57 12.77
CA ASP A 216 -33.78 -8.94 12.61
C ASP A 216 -34.06 -8.62 11.13
N SER A 217 -34.81 -9.49 10.46
CA SER A 217 -35.02 -9.40 9.01
C SER A 217 -36.10 -8.40 8.64
N HIS A 218 -35.78 -7.48 7.73
CA HIS A 218 -36.71 -6.44 7.28
C HIS A 218 -36.62 -6.22 5.75
N PRO A 219 -37.14 -7.14 4.92
CA PRO A 219 -36.97 -7.12 3.46
C PRO A 219 -37.72 -5.99 2.72
N GLY A 220 -38.56 -5.20 3.39
CA GLY A 220 -39.24 -4.06 2.75
C GLY A 220 -40.17 -4.42 1.58
N VAL A 221 -40.89 -5.54 1.63
CA VAL A 221 -41.67 -6.03 0.49
C VAL A 221 -43.06 -5.38 0.45
N GLU A 222 -43.21 -4.31 -0.34
CA GLU A 222 -44.41 -3.46 -0.37
C GLU A 222 -45.75 -4.22 -0.51
N TRP A 223 -45.85 -5.19 -1.41
CA TRP A 223 -47.12 -5.91 -1.63
C TRP A 223 -47.54 -6.78 -0.45
N THR A 224 -46.59 -7.15 0.43
CA THR A 224 -46.87 -7.97 1.61
C THR A 224 -47.41 -7.19 2.80
N GLN A 225 -47.31 -5.85 2.78
CA GLN A 225 -47.80 -4.97 3.86
C GLN A 225 -49.31 -5.12 4.11
N PHE A 226 -50.08 -5.56 3.10
CA PHE A 226 -51.52 -5.83 3.23
C PHE A 226 -51.85 -7.21 3.82
N ILE A 227 -50.83 -8.06 4.01
CA ILE A 227 -50.97 -9.48 4.35
C ILE A 227 -50.27 -9.78 5.68
N THR A 228 -49.13 -9.14 5.96
CA THR A 228 -48.34 -9.36 7.18
C THR A 228 -47.39 -8.20 7.45
N ASP A 229 -47.18 -7.87 8.73
CA ASP A 229 -46.20 -6.85 9.19
C ASP A 229 -44.76 -7.39 9.25
N LYS A 230 -44.59 -8.69 8.94
CA LYS A 230 -43.33 -9.46 9.03
C LYS A 230 -42.27 -9.07 7.99
N TYR A 231 -42.68 -8.41 6.92
CA TYR A 231 -41.82 -8.10 5.76
C TYR A 231 -41.75 -6.59 5.51
N ARG A 232 -42.00 -5.78 6.54
CA ARG A 232 -41.86 -4.33 6.48
C ARG A 232 -40.38 -3.94 6.35
N ALA A 233 -40.15 -2.70 5.94
CA ALA A 233 -38.80 -2.15 5.84
C ALA A 233 -38.24 -1.84 7.24
N ASP A 234 -36.92 -1.86 7.39
CA ASP A 234 -36.27 -1.47 8.62
C ASP A 234 -36.40 0.05 8.79
N SER A 235 -36.92 0.49 9.94
CA SER A 235 -37.20 1.91 10.16
C SER A 235 -35.95 2.78 10.25
N TYR A 236 -34.80 2.19 10.58
CA TYR A 236 -33.53 2.91 10.57
C TYR A 236 -33.03 3.07 9.13
N GLU A 237 -32.99 2.01 8.33
CA GLU A 237 -32.55 2.05 6.93
C GLU A 237 -33.48 2.88 6.04
N GLU A 238 -34.80 2.85 6.27
CA GLU A 238 -35.76 3.69 5.55
C GLU A 238 -35.51 5.19 5.84
N PHE A 239 -35.10 5.52 7.06
CA PHE A 239 -34.84 6.90 7.48
C PHE A 239 -33.45 7.41 7.08
N VAL A 240 -32.42 6.56 7.13
CA VAL A 240 -31.02 6.96 6.94
C VAL A 240 -30.66 6.97 5.46
N ASP A 241 -30.92 8.10 4.82
CA ASP A 241 -30.41 8.44 3.50
C ASP A 241 -29.03 9.13 3.56
N GLN A 242 -28.47 9.49 2.40
CA GLN A 242 -27.21 10.23 2.34
C GLN A 242 -27.28 11.57 3.08
N GLN A 243 -28.42 12.29 3.04
CA GLN A 243 -28.55 13.56 3.75
C GLN A 243 -28.50 13.38 5.27
N VAL A 244 -29.04 12.28 5.79
CA VAL A 244 -28.95 11.94 7.21
C VAL A 244 -27.52 11.60 7.59
N VAL A 245 -26.80 10.85 6.76
CA VAL A 245 -25.34 10.60 6.95
C VAL A 245 -24.59 11.93 7.09
N GLU A 246 -24.80 12.86 6.15
CA GLU A 246 -24.15 14.17 6.14
C GLU A 246 -24.52 15.05 7.36
N LYS A 247 -25.77 14.97 7.83
CA LYS A 247 -26.24 15.66 9.04
C LYS A 247 -25.70 15.03 10.33
N CYS A 248 -25.30 13.76 10.29
CA CYS A 248 -24.85 12.99 11.44
C CYS A 248 -23.32 12.83 11.52
N LEU A 249 -22.56 13.51 10.65
CA LEU A 249 -21.10 13.60 10.78
C LEU A 249 -20.71 14.17 12.15
N GLY A 250 -19.66 13.62 12.74
CA GLY A 250 -19.23 13.98 14.07
C GLY A 250 -18.16 13.06 14.62
N SER A 251 -18.01 13.03 15.94
CA SER A 251 -17.04 12.17 16.61
C SER A 251 -17.70 10.85 17.05
N PRO A 252 -17.00 9.71 16.89
CA PRO A 252 -17.46 8.42 17.40
C PRO A 252 -17.53 8.41 18.92
N ASP A 253 -18.31 7.49 19.47
CA ASP A 253 -18.38 7.25 20.92
C ASP A 253 -16.98 6.86 21.46
N PRO A 254 -16.47 7.54 22.50
CA PRO A 254 -15.19 7.20 23.12
C PRO A 254 -15.08 5.73 23.55
N VAL A 255 -16.17 5.08 23.94
CA VAL A 255 -16.19 3.66 24.34
C VAL A 255 -15.87 2.75 23.15
N LEU A 256 -16.44 3.04 21.98
CA LEU A 256 -16.13 2.31 20.75
C LEU A 256 -14.67 2.58 20.34
N VAL A 257 -14.24 3.83 20.40
CA VAL A 257 -12.84 4.21 20.09
C VAL A 257 -11.86 3.46 20.97
N GLU A 258 -12.14 3.36 22.27
CA GLU A 258 -11.31 2.60 23.20
C GLU A 258 -11.29 1.11 22.85
N ALA A 259 -12.44 0.50 22.54
CA ALA A 259 -12.52 -0.91 22.15
C ALA A 259 -11.73 -1.20 20.86
N VAL A 260 -11.87 -0.37 19.83
CA VAL A 260 -11.14 -0.53 18.56
C VAL A 260 -9.64 -0.33 18.76
N ASN A 261 -9.22 0.62 19.60
CA ASN A 261 -7.80 0.83 19.90
C ASN A 261 -7.14 -0.31 20.69
N GLN A 262 -7.94 -1.17 21.33
CA GLN A 262 -7.46 -2.37 22.02
C GLN A 262 -7.20 -3.55 21.08
N ILE A 263 -7.58 -3.46 19.80
CA ILE A 263 -7.27 -4.49 18.80
C ILE A 263 -5.72 -4.60 18.68
N PRO A 264 -5.13 -5.79 18.90
CA PRO A 264 -3.68 -5.96 18.90
C PRO A 264 -3.02 -5.55 17.58
N LYS A 265 -2.04 -4.65 17.63
CA LYS A 265 -1.32 -4.16 16.43
C LYS A 265 -0.21 -5.10 15.93
N ASN A 266 0.12 -6.11 16.71
CA ASN A 266 1.18 -7.10 16.45
C ASN A 266 0.62 -8.43 15.91
N GLU A 267 -0.70 -8.55 15.77
CA GLU A 267 -1.35 -9.70 15.15
C GLU A 267 -1.46 -9.51 13.63
N ASN A 268 -1.66 -10.62 12.93
CA ASN A 268 -1.88 -10.65 11.47
C ASN A 268 -3.03 -9.70 11.10
N GLY A 269 -2.82 -8.81 10.12
CA GLY A 269 -3.81 -7.80 9.75
C GLY A 269 -5.19 -8.33 9.42
N PHE A 270 -5.28 -9.55 8.87
CA PHE A 270 -6.57 -10.20 8.61
C PHE A 270 -7.36 -10.45 9.91
N LEU A 271 -6.69 -10.86 10.99
CA LEU A 271 -7.32 -11.06 12.31
C LEU A 271 -7.77 -9.74 12.92
N ASN A 272 -7.05 -8.64 12.65
CA ASN A 272 -7.46 -7.30 13.09
C ASN A 272 -8.77 -6.88 12.44
N VAL A 273 -8.97 -7.20 11.16
CA VAL A 273 -10.25 -6.94 10.47
C VAL A 273 -11.38 -7.75 11.09
N LEU A 274 -11.18 -9.04 11.39
CA LEU A 274 -12.21 -9.85 12.08
C LEU A 274 -12.54 -9.30 13.47
N SER A 275 -11.52 -8.84 14.20
CA SER A 275 -11.70 -8.20 15.51
C SER A 275 -12.46 -6.87 15.40
N LEU A 276 -12.25 -6.13 14.31
CA LEU A 276 -12.97 -4.90 14.02
C LEU A 276 -14.47 -5.16 13.80
N TYR A 277 -14.83 -6.18 13.02
CA TYR A 277 -16.23 -6.64 12.90
C TYR A 277 -16.83 -6.94 14.28
N ASP A 278 -16.12 -7.73 15.10
CA ASP A 278 -16.60 -8.11 16.43
C ASP A 278 -16.78 -6.90 17.36
N CYS A 279 -15.85 -5.94 17.33
CA CYS A 279 -15.92 -4.73 18.16
C CYS A 279 -17.13 -3.87 17.78
N VAL A 280 -17.30 -3.57 16.49
CA VAL A 280 -18.38 -2.71 16.01
C VAL A 280 -19.73 -3.40 16.21
N ALA A 281 -19.86 -4.67 15.83
CA ALA A 281 -21.11 -5.41 15.96
C ALA A 281 -21.54 -5.55 17.42
N ARG A 282 -20.62 -5.89 18.34
CA ARG A 282 -20.94 -6.01 19.77
C ARG A 282 -21.33 -4.67 20.37
N TYR A 283 -20.66 -3.59 19.98
CA TYR A 283 -21.00 -2.25 20.42
C TYR A 283 -22.43 -1.89 20.00
N THR A 284 -22.77 -2.06 18.72
CA THR A 284 -24.11 -1.75 18.21
C THR A 284 -25.17 -2.65 18.84
N ASN A 285 -24.94 -3.98 18.84
CA ASN A 285 -25.87 -4.97 19.40
C ASN A 285 -26.22 -4.66 20.86
N ARG A 286 -25.24 -4.29 21.68
CA ARG A 286 -25.44 -4.08 23.12
C ARG A 286 -26.21 -2.79 23.45
N ASN A 287 -26.06 -1.75 22.63
CA ASN A 287 -26.50 -0.40 22.98
C ASN A 287 -27.79 0.04 22.30
N TYR A 288 -28.21 -0.62 21.22
CA TYR A 288 -29.33 -0.18 20.40
C TYR A 288 -30.37 -1.29 20.20
N PHE A 289 -31.65 -0.91 20.17
CA PHE A 289 -32.72 -1.78 19.69
C PHE A 289 -32.81 -1.71 18.16
N SER A 290 -33.11 -2.84 17.55
CA SER A 290 -33.82 -2.88 16.26
C SER A 290 -35.31 -3.04 16.50
N LEU A 291 -36.15 -2.81 15.49
CA LEU A 291 -37.59 -2.68 15.69
C LEU A 291 -38.23 -3.95 16.28
N ASP A 292 -37.89 -5.15 15.80
CA ASP A 292 -38.50 -6.38 16.32
C ASP A 292 -37.82 -6.93 17.58
N THR A 293 -36.76 -6.27 18.06
CA THR A 293 -35.97 -6.76 19.21
C THR A 293 -36.12 -5.90 20.46
N ILE A 294 -37.12 -4.99 20.47
CA ILE A 294 -37.52 -4.22 21.65
C ILE A 294 -38.16 -5.19 22.65
N ALA A 295 -37.50 -5.35 23.80
CA ALA A 295 -37.94 -6.24 24.86
C ALA A 295 -37.70 -5.63 26.25
N GLY A 296 -38.48 -6.06 27.22
CA GLY A 296 -38.39 -5.58 28.59
C GLY A 296 -39.75 -5.36 29.26
N ILE A 297 -39.74 -4.68 30.40
CA ILE A 297 -40.94 -4.29 31.13
C ILE A 297 -41.21 -2.81 30.87
N GLU A 298 -42.33 -2.49 30.22
CA GLU A 298 -42.71 -1.09 29.99
C GLU A 298 -43.17 -0.43 31.30
N LYS A 299 -42.83 0.85 31.48
CA LYS A 299 -42.92 1.56 32.77
C LYS A 299 -44.29 2.11 33.09
N ALA A 300 -45.18 2.28 32.12
CA ALA A 300 -46.48 2.93 32.35
C ALA A 300 -47.54 1.96 32.87
N LEU A 301 -47.63 0.75 32.31
CA LEU A 301 -48.59 -0.28 32.71
C LEU A 301 -47.92 -1.49 33.38
N GLY A 302 -46.58 -1.54 33.46
CA GLY A 302 -45.82 -2.64 34.05
C GLY A 302 -45.91 -3.94 33.24
N GLN A 303 -46.25 -3.87 31.96
CA GLN A 303 -46.43 -5.02 31.09
C GLN A 303 -45.09 -5.50 30.51
N GLY A 304 -44.93 -6.81 30.40
CA GLY A 304 -43.82 -7.41 29.67
C GLY A 304 -44.03 -7.27 28.17
N ILE A 305 -42.99 -6.80 27.48
CA ILE A 305 -42.85 -6.73 26.03
C ILE A 305 -41.72 -7.68 25.64
N THR A 306 -41.98 -8.47 24.61
CA THR A 306 -41.03 -9.42 24.02
C THR A 306 -40.88 -9.12 22.52
N ASN A 307 -39.87 -9.72 21.90
CA ASN A 307 -39.58 -9.55 20.49
C ASN A 307 -40.81 -9.87 19.61
N SER A 308 -41.11 -9.02 18.63
CA SER A 308 -42.29 -9.19 17.76
C SER A 308 -42.10 -10.26 16.68
N ASN A 309 -40.86 -10.61 16.35
CA ASN A 309 -40.54 -11.70 15.41
C ASN A 309 -40.50 -13.10 16.07
N GLY A 310 -40.67 -13.19 17.40
CA GLY A 310 -40.66 -14.45 18.14
C GLY A 310 -39.27 -15.07 18.34
N MET A 311 -38.21 -14.33 18.03
CA MET A 311 -36.82 -14.74 18.31
C MET A 311 -36.46 -14.56 19.80
N PRO A 312 -35.40 -15.22 20.30
CA PRO A 312 -34.91 -15.01 21.66
C PRO A 312 -34.57 -13.55 21.97
N GLU A 313 -34.93 -13.09 23.17
CA GLU A 313 -34.63 -11.73 23.64
C GLU A 313 -33.13 -11.51 23.85
N TYR A 314 -32.64 -10.34 23.43
CA TYR A 314 -31.27 -9.92 23.74
C TYR A 314 -31.17 -9.43 25.20
N PRO A 315 -30.00 -9.59 25.84
CA PRO A 315 -29.79 -9.19 27.23
C PRO A 315 -29.74 -7.66 27.42
N SER A 316 -29.48 -6.89 26.37
CA SER A 316 -29.38 -5.42 26.39
C SER A 316 -29.63 -4.86 24.98
N PRO A 317 -30.20 -3.66 24.85
CA PRO A 317 -30.84 -2.89 25.91
C PRO A 317 -32.15 -3.54 26.38
N ARG A 318 -32.69 -3.07 27.51
CA ARG A 318 -33.97 -3.52 28.11
C ARG A 318 -34.81 -2.31 28.50
N LEU A 319 -36.13 -2.34 28.27
CA LEU A 319 -37.01 -1.20 28.56
C LEU A 319 -36.99 -0.76 30.03
N GLU A 320 -36.89 -1.71 30.96
CA GLU A 320 -36.83 -1.46 32.41
C GLU A 320 -35.61 -0.62 32.82
N ASP A 321 -34.52 -0.75 32.07
CA ASP A 321 -33.23 -0.09 32.34
C ASP A 321 -33.16 1.35 31.79
N LEU A 322 -34.14 1.80 31.01
CA LEU A 322 -34.14 3.11 30.34
C LEU A 322 -34.95 4.18 31.09
N GLU A 323 -34.55 5.45 31.00
CA GLU A 323 -35.38 6.58 31.44
C GLU A 323 -36.55 6.80 30.46
N THR A 324 -37.65 7.39 30.93
CA THR A 324 -38.80 7.78 30.08
C THR A 324 -39.10 9.26 30.16
N ASP A 325 -39.66 9.86 29.12
CA ASP A 325 -40.20 11.23 29.13
C ASP A 325 -41.71 11.29 28.87
N GLU A 326 -42.25 12.52 28.89
CA GLU A 326 -43.69 12.79 28.77
C GLU A 326 -44.28 12.44 27.40
N ASP A 327 -43.45 12.38 26.35
CA ASP A 327 -43.84 12.05 24.98
C ASP A 327 -43.81 10.53 24.71
N GLY A 328 -43.48 9.73 25.73
CA GLY A 328 -43.46 8.26 25.68
C GLY A 328 -42.15 7.69 25.17
N TYR A 329 -41.07 8.48 25.09
CA TYR A 329 -39.77 7.97 24.66
C TYR A 329 -39.02 7.27 25.77
N TYR A 330 -38.34 6.18 25.41
CA TYR A 330 -37.38 5.46 26.23
C TYR A 330 -35.97 5.86 25.79
N TYR A 331 -35.15 6.28 26.74
CA TYR A 331 -33.81 6.79 26.46
C TYR A 331 -32.81 6.46 27.57
N CYS A 332 -31.53 6.45 27.21
CA CYS A 332 -30.43 6.55 28.17
C CYS A 332 -29.62 7.83 27.89
N LYS A 333 -28.59 8.11 28.69
CA LYS A 333 -27.68 9.25 28.48
C LYS A 333 -26.29 8.74 28.17
N ASP A 334 -25.65 9.38 27.21
CA ASP A 334 -24.27 9.12 26.81
C ASP A 334 -23.51 10.43 26.50
N TYR A 335 -22.42 10.32 25.72
CA TYR A 335 -21.53 11.43 25.37
C TYR A 335 -22.19 12.56 24.54
N LEU A 336 -23.33 12.31 23.89
CA LEU A 336 -24.11 13.32 23.16
C LEU A 336 -25.41 13.74 23.88
N GLY A 337 -25.58 13.32 25.14
CA GLY A 337 -26.78 13.61 25.92
C GLY A 337 -27.81 12.48 25.79
N LYS A 338 -29.09 12.81 25.55
CA LYS A 338 -30.14 11.79 25.45
C LYS A 338 -29.95 10.93 24.19
N LEU A 339 -29.98 9.61 24.36
CA LEU A 339 -30.06 8.61 23.31
C LEU A 339 -31.47 8.01 23.33
N TYR A 340 -32.31 8.45 22.41
CA TYR A 340 -33.65 7.91 22.20
C TYR A 340 -33.57 6.56 21.48
N LEU A 341 -34.11 5.51 22.09
CA LEU A 341 -34.00 4.13 21.62
C LEU A 341 -35.32 3.53 21.13
N ALA A 342 -36.43 3.90 21.78
CA ALA A 342 -37.76 3.45 21.40
C ALA A 342 -38.79 4.49 21.82
N ARG A 343 -39.94 4.49 21.16
CA ARG A 343 -41.14 5.22 21.57
C ARG A 343 -42.24 4.23 21.89
N MET A 344 -42.94 4.45 23.00
CA MET A 344 -44.08 3.63 23.39
C MET A 344 -45.39 4.34 23.06
N LEU A 345 -46.13 3.78 22.12
CA LEU A 345 -47.52 4.17 21.83
C LEU A 345 -48.49 3.20 22.49
N TYR A 346 -49.76 3.59 22.59
CA TYR A 346 -50.82 2.75 23.14
C TYR A 346 -51.98 2.65 22.16
N GLN A 347 -52.35 1.42 21.81
CA GLN A 347 -53.53 1.15 21.03
C GLN A 347 -54.69 0.72 21.93
N GLU A 348 -55.86 1.30 21.69
CA GLU A 348 -57.09 0.90 22.36
C GLU A 348 -57.64 -0.38 21.74
N LYS A 349 -57.81 -1.43 22.56
CA LYS A 349 -58.51 -2.65 22.18
C LYS A 349 -59.76 -2.82 23.03
N LEU A 350 -60.91 -2.86 22.36
CA LEU A 350 -62.17 -3.21 22.99
C LEU A 350 -62.31 -4.73 23.04
N SER A 351 -62.35 -5.31 24.25
CA SER A 351 -62.62 -6.75 24.40
C SER A 351 -64.09 -7.07 24.10
N LEU A 352 -64.37 -8.33 23.74
CA LEU A 352 -65.72 -8.88 23.50
C LEU A 352 -66.70 -8.66 24.67
N PHE A 353 -66.21 -8.35 25.87
CA PHE A 353 -67.01 -8.06 27.06
C PHE A 353 -67.09 -6.56 27.42
N GLY A 354 -66.71 -5.68 26.49
CA GLY A 354 -66.83 -4.22 26.66
C GLY A 354 -65.76 -3.56 27.53
N LYS A 355 -64.73 -4.31 27.97
CA LYS A 355 -63.59 -3.74 28.69
C LYS A 355 -62.57 -3.19 27.69
N LEU A 356 -62.26 -1.90 27.81
CA LEU A 356 -61.18 -1.24 27.08
C LEU A 356 -59.83 -1.61 27.71
N SER A 357 -58.90 -2.12 26.91
CA SER A 357 -57.51 -2.38 27.32
C SER A 357 -56.56 -1.62 26.42
N LEU A 358 -55.55 -0.98 27.00
CA LEU A 358 -54.45 -0.38 26.25
C LEU A 358 -53.39 -1.46 25.98
N ILE A 359 -52.99 -1.56 24.72
CA ILE A 359 -51.92 -2.45 24.27
C ILE A 359 -50.70 -1.59 23.98
N PRO A 360 -49.56 -1.83 24.65
CA PRO A 360 -48.30 -1.16 24.33
C PRO A 360 -47.88 -1.51 22.89
N LYS A 361 -47.46 -0.49 22.13
CA LYS A 361 -46.93 -0.63 20.79
C LYS A 361 -45.57 0.09 20.73
N PRO A 362 -44.46 -0.64 20.89
CA PRO A 362 -43.13 -0.06 20.73
C PRO A 362 -42.87 0.28 19.25
N GLU A 363 -42.20 1.40 19.01
CA GLU A 363 -41.81 1.86 17.68
C GLU A 363 -40.41 2.49 17.71
N ILE A 364 -39.72 2.44 16.57
CA ILE A 364 -38.53 3.26 16.29
C ILE A 364 -38.95 4.31 15.28
N ASP A 365 -39.34 5.49 15.79
CA ASP A 365 -39.71 6.62 14.93
C ASP A 365 -38.47 7.42 14.47
N HIS A 366 -38.69 8.46 13.65
CA HIS A 366 -37.59 9.29 13.12
C HIS A 366 -36.73 9.93 14.22
N GLN A 367 -37.28 10.22 15.40
CA GLN A 367 -36.48 10.78 16.51
C GLN A 367 -35.54 9.72 17.09
N CYS A 368 -36.03 8.48 17.24
CA CYS A 368 -35.20 7.36 17.64
C CYS A 368 -34.12 7.10 16.57
N ALA A 369 -34.51 6.90 15.31
CA ALA A 369 -33.58 6.64 14.21
C ALA A 369 -32.50 7.73 14.06
N LEU A 370 -32.88 9.01 14.11
CA LEU A 370 -31.92 10.13 14.08
C LEU A 370 -30.99 10.13 15.31
N SER A 371 -31.51 9.80 16.49
CA SER A 371 -30.71 9.72 17.70
C SER A 371 -29.67 8.60 17.61
N GLN A 372 -30.03 7.46 17.02
CA GLN A 372 -29.11 6.35 16.76
C GLN A 372 -28.08 6.73 15.68
N ALA A 373 -28.52 7.30 14.56
CA ALA A 373 -27.66 7.67 13.43
C ALA A 373 -26.55 8.68 13.83
N LYS A 374 -26.85 9.63 14.71
CA LYS A 374 -25.86 10.58 15.27
C LYS A 374 -24.67 9.91 15.98
N ARG A 375 -24.79 8.64 16.36
CA ARG A 375 -23.73 7.86 17.03
C ARG A 375 -23.17 6.77 16.13
N LEU A 376 -24.04 6.12 15.37
CA LEU A 376 -23.70 4.98 14.52
C LEU A 376 -23.00 5.40 13.21
N ILE A 377 -23.34 6.56 12.62
CA ILE A 377 -22.64 7.07 11.44
C ILE A 377 -21.18 7.44 11.75
N PRO A 378 -20.87 8.22 12.81
CA PRO A 378 -19.48 8.45 13.21
C PRO A 378 -18.72 7.16 13.57
N ALA A 379 -19.41 6.18 14.15
CA ALA A 379 -18.83 4.86 14.45
C ALA A 379 -18.41 4.12 13.16
N ALA A 380 -19.27 4.09 12.14
CA ALA A 380 -18.97 3.46 10.85
C ALA A 380 -17.77 4.14 10.16
N ILE A 381 -17.78 5.48 10.11
CA ILE A 381 -16.69 6.29 9.53
C ILE A 381 -15.37 6.00 10.24
N TYR A 382 -15.37 5.97 11.58
CA TYR A 382 -14.16 5.72 12.36
C TYR A 382 -13.61 4.30 12.18
N ALA A 383 -14.48 3.28 12.18
CA ALA A 383 -14.08 1.90 11.93
C ALA A 383 -13.48 1.74 10.53
N ASN A 384 -14.15 2.29 9.51
CA ASN A 384 -13.69 2.24 8.13
C ASN A 384 -12.40 3.04 7.89
N GLU A 385 -12.16 4.12 8.63
CA GLU A 385 -10.86 4.81 8.63
C GLU A 385 -9.71 3.85 9.04
N GLN A 386 -9.92 3.03 10.07
CA GLN A 386 -8.89 2.05 10.50
C GLN A 386 -8.64 1.00 9.41
N LEU A 387 -9.72 0.51 8.78
CA LEU A 387 -9.60 -0.47 7.70
C LEU A 387 -8.82 0.10 6.50
N ILE A 388 -9.09 1.35 6.10
CA ILE A 388 -8.34 2.03 5.02
C ILE A 388 -6.84 2.06 5.36
N GLU A 389 -6.47 2.44 6.59
CA GLU A 389 -5.06 2.47 7.00
C GLU A 389 -4.41 1.09 6.93
N TRP A 390 -5.10 0.04 7.39
CA TRP A 390 -4.55 -1.31 7.39
C TRP A 390 -4.45 -1.90 5.98
N PHE A 391 -5.28 -1.44 5.04
CA PHE A 391 -5.32 -1.95 3.67
C PHE A 391 -4.41 -1.19 2.69
N ILE A 392 -4.07 0.08 2.92
CA ILE A 392 -3.15 0.80 2.01
C ILE A 392 -1.70 0.35 2.30
N PRO A 393 -0.97 -0.23 1.32
CA PRO A 393 0.43 -0.60 1.53
C PRO A 393 1.30 0.63 1.83
N LYS A 394 2.11 0.56 2.90
CA LYS A 394 3.07 1.63 3.23
C LYS A 394 4.34 1.46 2.41
N VAL A 395 4.48 2.25 1.36
CA VAL A 395 5.59 2.25 0.39
C VAL A 395 6.42 3.54 0.46
N GLU A 396 7.74 3.41 0.36
CA GLU A 396 8.68 4.51 0.15
C GLU A 396 9.37 4.37 -1.21
N VAL A 397 9.49 5.48 -1.94
CA VAL A 397 10.32 5.58 -3.14
C VAL A 397 11.62 6.28 -2.76
N ILE A 398 12.76 5.64 -3.04
CA ILE A 398 14.07 6.10 -2.62
C ILE A 398 14.94 6.21 -3.86
N ILE A 399 15.56 7.38 -4.09
CA ILE A 399 16.64 7.52 -5.06
C ILE A 399 17.96 7.30 -4.33
N ASP A 400 18.63 6.20 -4.67
CA ASP A 400 19.97 5.94 -4.19
C ASP A 400 20.93 6.90 -4.93
N SER A 401 21.09 6.83 -6.24
CA SER A 401 22.02 7.75 -6.93
C SER A 401 21.43 8.34 -8.19
N PHE A 402 21.84 9.56 -8.53
CA PHE A 402 21.59 10.17 -9.83
C PHE A 402 22.90 10.81 -10.32
N ILE A 403 23.55 10.19 -11.30
CA ILE A 403 24.86 10.61 -11.80
C ILE A 403 24.69 11.26 -13.17
N LEU A 404 25.12 12.52 -13.28
CA LEU A 404 25.16 13.25 -14.54
C LEU A 404 26.41 12.86 -15.33
N ASN A 405 26.21 12.52 -16.61
CA ASN A 405 27.28 12.35 -17.57
C ASN A 405 27.10 13.34 -18.72
N GLU A 406 28.18 14.03 -19.09
CA GLU A 406 28.20 14.89 -20.28
C GLU A 406 28.61 14.06 -21.50
N LYS A 407 27.80 14.09 -22.56
CA LYS A 407 28.07 13.42 -23.84
C LYS A 407 28.36 14.45 -24.93
N GLY A 408 29.42 15.25 -24.78
CA GLY A 408 29.90 16.14 -25.84
C GLY A 408 28.78 16.91 -26.57
N THR A 409 28.66 16.75 -27.90
CA THR A 409 27.64 17.40 -28.74
C THR A 409 26.23 16.79 -28.65
N ASP A 410 26.07 15.63 -28.00
CA ASP A 410 24.84 14.82 -27.98
C ASP A 410 23.95 15.08 -26.75
N GLY A 411 24.35 16.03 -25.89
CA GLY A 411 23.59 16.47 -24.71
C GLY A 411 24.05 15.84 -23.39
N ARG A 412 23.21 15.94 -22.35
CA ARG A 412 23.47 15.39 -21.00
C ARG A 412 22.57 14.20 -20.72
N GLU A 413 23.13 13.19 -20.07
CA GLU A 413 22.38 12.01 -19.59
C GLU A 413 22.51 11.85 -18.06
N GLY A 414 21.50 11.26 -17.45
CA GLY A 414 21.45 10.95 -16.02
C GLY A 414 21.26 9.46 -15.80
N ILE A 415 22.15 8.84 -15.03
CA ILE A 415 21.99 7.46 -14.60
C ILE A 415 21.38 7.46 -13.21
N ILE A 416 20.16 6.91 -13.10
CA ILE A 416 19.43 6.81 -11.85
C ILE A 416 19.45 5.37 -11.31
N LYS A 417 19.66 5.25 -10.00
CA LYS A 417 19.48 4.02 -9.24
C LYS A 417 18.68 4.32 -7.98
N GLY A 418 17.83 3.41 -7.57
CA GLY A 418 16.99 3.59 -6.39
C GLY A 418 16.21 2.33 -6.05
N ARG A 419 15.27 2.47 -5.13
CA ARG A 419 14.42 1.38 -4.66
C ARG A 419 13.00 1.86 -4.35
N VAL A 420 12.04 0.94 -4.51
CA VAL A 420 10.68 1.05 -3.98
C VAL A 420 10.57 0.02 -2.85
N VAL A 421 10.32 0.49 -1.63
CA VAL A 421 10.34 -0.34 -0.42
C VAL A 421 8.96 -0.33 0.21
N HIS A 422 8.32 -1.50 0.30
CA HIS A 422 7.16 -1.69 1.14
C HIS A 422 7.58 -2.00 2.58
N ILE A 423 7.00 -1.28 3.54
CA ILE A 423 7.17 -1.50 4.98
C ILE A 423 6.04 -2.42 5.45
N PRO A 424 6.34 -3.69 5.82
CA PRO A 424 5.32 -4.63 6.29
C PRO A 424 4.47 -4.03 7.42
N SER A 425 3.17 -3.94 7.16
CA SER A 425 2.21 -3.30 8.07
C SER A 425 0.78 -3.63 7.65
N GLY A 426 -0.17 -3.50 8.58
CA GLY A 426 -1.58 -3.71 8.32
C GLY A 426 -1.84 -5.12 7.79
N MET A 427 -2.47 -5.22 6.61
CA MET A 427 -2.81 -6.48 5.94
C MET A 427 -1.61 -7.23 5.34
N TYR A 428 -0.43 -6.61 5.30
CA TYR A 428 0.74 -7.09 4.54
C TYR A 428 1.94 -7.36 5.46
N ASP A 429 1.97 -8.58 6.00
CA ASP A 429 3.03 -9.02 6.91
C ASP A 429 4.37 -9.32 6.21
N GLN A 430 4.36 -9.43 4.87
CA GLN A 430 5.54 -9.68 4.05
C GLN A 430 5.84 -8.48 3.14
N PRO A 431 7.12 -8.22 2.81
CA PRO A 431 7.47 -7.18 1.85
C PRO A 431 6.81 -7.42 0.49
N LEU A 432 6.13 -6.39 -0.03
CA LEU A 432 5.60 -6.41 -1.39
C LEU A 432 6.66 -5.87 -2.35
N LEU A 433 7.00 -6.66 -3.37
CA LEU A 433 8.00 -6.28 -4.37
C LEU A 433 7.29 -5.60 -5.54
N PHE A 434 7.42 -4.27 -5.60
CA PHE A 434 6.76 -3.48 -6.63
C PHE A 434 7.53 -3.53 -7.96
N THR A 435 6.80 -3.79 -9.03
CA THR A 435 7.33 -3.80 -10.39
C THR A 435 6.52 -2.85 -11.25
N MET A 436 7.18 -2.03 -12.07
CA MET A 436 6.55 -1.13 -13.03
C MET A 436 6.78 -1.65 -14.45
N PRO A 437 5.71 -1.93 -15.21
CA PRO A 437 5.80 -2.24 -16.64
C PRO A 437 6.49 -1.13 -17.43
N ILE A 438 7.04 -1.45 -18.61
CA ILE A 438 7.82 -0.49 -19.45
C ILE A 438 6.96 0.69 -19.93
N ASP A 439 5.67 0.43 -20.15
CA ASP A 439 4.63 1.40 -20.49
C ASP A 439 4.05 2.13 -19.27
N GLY A 440 4.44 1.73 -18.06
CA GLY A 440 4.09 2.39 -16.82
C GLY A 440 4.71 3.78 -16.70
N MET A 441 3.95 4.71 -16.11
CA MET A 441 4.37 6.10 -15.96
C MET A 441 5.24 6.28 -14.72
N ILE A 442 6.48 6.73 -14.92
CA ILE A 442 7.39 7.20 -13.87
C ILE A 442 7.78 8.62 -14.26
N SER A 443 7.52 9.59 -13.39
CA SER A 443 7.92 10.98 -13.65
C SER A 443 9.13 11.34 -12.80
N ILE A 444 10.06 12.07 -13.38
CA ILE A 444 11.18 12.66 -12.67
C ILE A 444 10.93 14.15 -12.53
N VAL A 445 11.10 14.69 -11.33
CA VAL A 445 10.98 16.13 -11.07
C VAL A 445 12.38 16.68 -10.86
N MET A 446 12.75 17.68 -11.65
CA MET A 446 14.06 18.34 -11.57
C MET A 446 13.85 19.79 -11.17
N ASN A 447 14.48 20.21 -10.06
CA ASN A 447 14.34 21.56 -9.52
C ASN A 447 12.88 22.01 -9.29
N GLY A 448 11.97 21.08 -9.03
CA GLY A 448 10.54 21.35 -8.82
C GLY A 448 9.67 21.32 -10.08
N GLU A 449 10.25 21.09 -11.26
CA GLU A 449 9.51 20.95 -12.53
C GLU A 449 9.48 19.50 -13.00
N ILE A 450 8.31 19.03 -13.44
CA ILE A 450 8.17 17.69 -14.02
C ILE A 450 8.93 17.64 -15.34
N PHE A 451 9.80 16.65 -15.49
CA PHE A 451 10.52 16.36 -16.72
C PHE A 451 10.01 15.05 -17.31
N GLU A 452 9.47 15.12 -18.53
CA GLU A 452 8.95 13.96 -19.24
C GLU A 452 10.10 13.08 -19.74
N THR A 453 10.12 11.82 -19.30
CA THR A 453 11.08 10.83 -19.79
C THR A 453 10.49 10.01 -20.92
N GLN A 454 11.33 9.53 -21.84
CA GLN A 454 10.88 8.55 -22.84
C GLN A 454 10.43 7.25 -22.13
N PRO A 455 9.38 6.57 -22.61
CA PRO A 455 8.96 5.28 -22.05
C PRO A 455 10.12 4.30 -21.93
N GLY A 456 10.20 3.58 -20.81
CA GLY A 456 11.30 2.65 -20.51
C GLY A 456 12.64 3.30 -20.14
N SER A 457 12.75 4.64 -20.04
CA SER A 457 13.98 5.30 -19.57
C SER A 457 14.32 4.95 -18.12
N ILE A 458 13.31 4.64 -17.32
CA ILE A 458 13.42 4.19 -15.94
C ILE A 458 12.57 2.93 -15.83
N SER A 459 13.12 1.89 -15.23
CA SER A 459 12.43 0.64 -14.92
C SER A 459 12.37 0.45 -13.41
N ILE A 460 11.33 -0.22 -12.95
CA ILE A 460 11.24 -0.71 -11.57
C ILE A 460 10.95 -2.20 -11.66
N GLN A 461 11.86 -3.04 -11.17
CA GLN A 461 11.67 -4.50 -11.14
C GLN A 461 11.95 -5.02 -9.75
N ASN A 462 10.96 -5.69 -9.15
CA ASN A 462 11.06 -6.26 -7.81
C ASN A 462 11.58 -5.26 -6.76
N GLY A 463 11.11 -4.01 -6.84
CA GLY A 463 11.50 -2.91 -5.98
C GLY A 463 12.82 -2.25 -6.33
N ILE A 464 13.55 -2.67 -7.37
CA ILE A 464 14.81 -2.05 -7.80
C ILE A 464 14.51 -1.04 -8.90
N ILE A 465 14.92 0.21 -8.72
CA ILE A 465 14.84 1.27 -9.72
C ILE A 465 16.17 1.38 -10.45
N GLU A 466 16.16 1.25 -11.76
CA GLU A 466 17.29 1.54 -12.63
C GLU A 466 16.84 2.38 -13.81
N GLY A 467 17.65 3.33 -14.24
CA GLY A 467 17.28 4.13 -15.39
C GLY A 467 18.42 4.93 -16.00
N LYS A 468 18.23 5.27 -17.26
CA LYS A 468 19.10 6.12 -18.06
C LYS A 468 18.24 7.19 -18.75
N VAL A 469 18.24 8.38 -18.17
CA VAL A 469 17.45 9.51 -18.65
C VAL A 469 18.30 10.34 -19.62
N GLN A 470 17.83 10.47 -20.86
CA GLN A 470 18.52 11.22 -21.91
C GLN A 470 17.92 12.63 -22.08
N SER A 471 18.60 13.48 -22.86
CA SER A 471 18.12 14.81 -23.22
C SER A 471 17.81 15.70 -22.02
N LEU A 472 18.60 15.57 -20.95
CA LEU A 472 18.44 16.39 -19.76
C LEU A 472 18.57 17.88 -20.11
N PRO A 473 17.89 18.78 -19.36
CA PRO A 473 18.01 20.23 -19.55
C PRO A 473 19.48 20.66 -19.53
N THR A 474 19.83 21.82 -20.07
CA THR A 474 21.22 22.36 -20.05
C THR A 474 21.53 23.22 -18.82
N GLY A 475 20.51 23.70 -18.10
CA GLY A 475 20.65 24.47 -16.85
C GLY A 475 21.05 23.61 -15.63
N PRO A 476 21.52 24.20 -14.52
CA PRO A 476 21.97 23.43 -13.36
C PRO A 476 20.83 22.58 -12.77
N ILE A 477 21.08 21.29 -12.58
CA ILE A 477 20.17 20.37 -11.87
C ILE A 477 20.66 20.28 -10.43
N LYS A 478 19.87 20.79 -9.48
CA LYS A 478 20.21 20.87 -8.06
C LYS A 478 19.51 19.81 -7.23
N ASN A 479 18.26 19.52 -7.56
CA ASN A 479 17.45 18.51 -6.87
C ASN A 479 16.73 17.63 -7.89
N VAL A 480 16.63 16.35 -7.58
CA VAL A 480 15.88 15.35 -8.34
C VAL A 480 14.98 14.58 -7.39
N ASN A 481 13.71 14.41 -7.72
CA ASN A 481 12.85 13.41 -7.08
C ASN A 481 12.10 12.58 -8.13
N LEU A 482 11.54 11.45 -7.70
CA LEU A 482 10.70 10.58 -8.53
C LEU A 482 9.26 10.63 -8.04
N LEU A 483 8.33 10.54 -8.98
CA LEU A 483 6.91 10.26 -8.75
C LEU A 483 6.59 8.91 -9.39
N VAL A 484 6.10 7.97 -8.58
CA VAL A 484 5.74 6.62 -9.01
C VAL A 484 4.25 6.40 -8.74
N ASP A 485 3.48 6.05 -9.77
CA ASP A 485 2.08 5.68 -9.60
C ASP A 485 1.97 4.24 -9.07
N ILE A 486 1.42 4.08 -7.88
CA ILE A 486 1.18 2.79 -7.24
C ILE A 486 -0.31 2.66 -7.00
N GLY A 487 -0.99 1.96 -7.91
CA GLY A 487 -2.42 1.69 -7.81
C GLY A 487 -3.28 2.96 -7.86
N GLY A 488 -2.92 3.94 -8.68
CA GLY A 488 -3.67 5.20 -8.83
C GLY A 488 -3.38 6.22 -7.74
N ILE A 489 -2.31 6.00 -6.96
CA ILE A 489 -1.79 6.94 -5.95
C ILE A 489 -0.34 7.28 -6.32
N LEU A 490 0.00 8.57 -6.43
CA LEU A 490 1.38 8.95 -6.72
C LEU A 490 2.20 8.98 -5.43
N VAL A 491 3.32 8.28 -5.42
CA VAL A 491 4.26 8.25 -4.29
C VAL A 491 5.53 8.97 -4.70
N SER A 492 5.88 10.05 -3.99
CA SER A 492 7.05 10.86 -4.23
C SER A 492 8.26 10.39 -3.43
N SER A 493 9.44 10.37 -4.04
CA SER A 493 10.68 10.23 -3.29
C SER A 493 11.03 11.49 -2.52
N ALA A 494 11.94 11.39 -1.55
CA ALA A 494 12.64 12.57 -1.07
C ALA A 494 13.47 13.22 -2.19
N ASP A 495 13.68 14.54 -2.09
CA ASP A 495 14.60 15.25 -2.98
C ASP A 495 16.03 14.75 -2.78
N LEU A 496 16.63 14.23 -3.85
CA LEU A 496 18.06 13.95 -3.92
C LEU A 496 18.78 15.21 -4.40
N LYS A 497 19.70 15.71 -3.57
CA LYS A 497 20.59 16.80 -3.95
C LYS A 497 21.63 16.31 -4.96
N ILE A 498 21.79 17.07 -6.04
CA ILE A 498 22.74 16.81 -7.12
C ILE A 498 23.88 17.82 -7.04
N TYR A 499 25.10 17.32 -7.15
CA TYR A 499 26.30 18.14 -7.15
C TYR A 499 26.94 18.06 -8.53
N ASN A 500 27.19 19.21 -9.15
CA ASN A 500 28.02 19.27 -10.34
C ASN A 500 29.48 19.18 -9.91
N LEU A 501 30.26 18.25 -10.48
CA LEU A 501 31.67 18.09 -10.18
C LEU A 501 32.46 18.34 -11.46
N GLN A 502 33.38 19.30 -11.41
CA GLN A 502 34.26 19.65 -12.52
C GLN A 502 35.69 19.31 -12.16
N LEU A 503 36.40 18.68 -13.09
CA LEU A 503 37.82 18.32 -12.97
C LEU A 503 38.68 19.36 -13.69
N HIS A 504 39.78 19.78 -13.06
CA HIS A 504 40.76 20.69 -13.64
C HIS A 504 42.21 20.18 -13.45
N PRO A 505 43.05 20.20 -14.52
CA PRO A 505 42.63 20.40 -15.91
C PRO A 505 41.79 19.21 -16.40
N GLU A 506 40.72 19.48 -17.14
CA GLU A 506 39.90 18.43 -17.78
C GLU A 506 40.69 17.75 -18.91
N LYS A 507 41.51 18.53 -19.63
CA LYS A 507 42.47 18.03 -20.60
C LYS A 507 43.87 18.47 -20.21
N LEU A 508 44.77 17.51 -20.04
CA LEU A 508 46.19 17.72 -19.79
C LEU A 508 46.99 17.28 -21.01
N ASP A 509 47.78 18.18 -21.60
CA ASP A 509 48.82 17.84 -22.56
C ASP A 509 50.18 18.07 -21.86
N GLY A 510 51.04 17.04 -21.78
CA GLY A 510 52.25 17.11 -20.97
C GLY A 510 53.32 16.06 -21.29
N LEU A 511 54.38 16.04 -20.50
CA LEU A 511 55.47 15.08 -20.55
C LEU A 511 55.34 13.98 -19.48
N SER A 512 55.76 12.76 -19.80
CA SER A 512 55.95 11.70 -18.80
C SER A 512 57.03 12.08 -17.78
N LYS A 513 56.97 11.47 -16.60
CA LYS A 513 57.87 11.70 -15.43
C LYS A 513 57.83 13.14 -14.87
N LYS A 514 56.81 13.92 -15.23
CA LYS A 514 56.50 15.22 -14.61
C LYS A 514 55.36 15.07 -13.62
N LYS A 515 55.35 15.94 -12.61
CA LYS A 515 54.32 16.02 -11.58
C LYS A 515 53.30 17.08 -11.95
N TYR A 516 52.03 16.69 -12.00
CA TYR A 516 50.90 17.55 -12.34
C TYR A 516 49.97 17.71 -11.14
N GLY A 517 49.37 18.87 -11.01
CA GLY A 517 48.32 19.14 -10.03
C GLY A 517 46.95 19.01 -10.65
N PHE A 518 46.05 18.33 -9.94
CA PHE A 518 44.65 18.19 -10.28
C PHE A 518 43.81 18.74 -9.15
N TYR A 519 42.67 19.35 -9.48
CA TYR A 519 41.70 19.76 -8.50
C TYR A 519 40.29 19.64 -9.03
N VAL A 520 39.33 19.48 -8.13
CA VAL A 520 37.90 19.50 -8.44
C VAL A 520 37.24 20.77 -7.93
N GLN A 521 36.21 21.20 -8.64
CA GLN A 521 35.27 22.23 -8.21
C GLN A 521 33.86 21.64 -8.19
N SER A 522 33.10 21.98 -7.16
CA SER A 522 31.70 21.58 -7.05
C SER A 522 30.85 22.71 -6.50
N ASP A 523 29.57 22.73 -6.87
CA ASP A 523 28.62 23.72 -6.39
C ASP A 523 28.18 23.38 -4.96
N ASN A 524 28.67 24.13 -3.98
CA ASN A 524 28.37 23.97 -2.54
C ASN A 524 28.48 22.51 -2.05
N PRO A 525 29.65 21.87 -2.17
CA PRO A 525 29.83 20.50 -1.71
C PRO A 525 29.65 20.44 -0.18
N PRO A 526 29.11 19.34 0.36
CA PRO A 526 29.06 19.14 1.80
C PRO A 526 30.46 19.04 2.40
N SER A 527 30.64 19.44 3.65
CA SER A 527 31.94 19.39 4.33
C SER A 527 32.39 17.97 4.72
N TRP A 528 31.57 16.96 4.46
CA TRP A 528 31.75 15.56 4.89
C TRP A 528 31.98 14.61 3.70
N VAL A 529 32.60 15.09 2.61
CA VAL A 529 32.86 14.28 1.41
C VAL A 529 34.31 13.81 1.31
N SER A 530 34.54 12.68 0.66
CA SER A 530 35.85 12.21 0.19
C SER A 530 35.89 12.13 -1.35
N TYR A 531 37.09 12.06 -1.91
CA TYR A 531 37.35 12.00 -3.34
C TYR A 531 38.21 10.80 -3.68
N ILE A 532 37.75 9.95 -4.60
CA ILE A 532 38.55 8.87 -5.18
C ILE A 532 38.97 9.28 -6.59
N TRP A 533 40.28 9.33 -6.81
CA TRP A 533 40.94 9.70 -8.04
C TRP A 533 41.50 8.46 -8.72
N ASP A 534 41.09 8.20 -9.95
CA ASP A 534 41.67 7.19 -10.84
C ASP A 534 42.32 7.94 -12.00
N PHE A 535 43.64 7.82 -12.13
CA PHE A 535 44.38 8.55 -13.16
C PHE A 535 44.43 7.82 -14.50
N GLY A 536 43.88 6.61 -14.59
CA GLY A 536 43.85 5.80 -15.81
C GLY A 536 45.15 5.05 -16.11
N ASP A 537 46.18 5.18 -15.26
CA ASP A 537 47.46 4.48 -15.36
C ASP A 537 47.56 3.27 -14.39
N GLY A 538 46.43 2.90 -13.78
CA GLY A 538 46.33 1.84 -12.77
C GLY A 538 46.53 2.33 -11.33
N ARG A 539 46.85 3.61 -11.10
CA ARG A 539 46.90 4.20 -9.75
C ARG A 539 45.55 4.83 -9.38
N VAL A 540 45.05 4.44 -8.22
CA VAL A 540 43.83 4.98 -7.60
C VAL A 540 44.19 5.53 -6.22
N GLU A 541 43.78 6.76 -5.92
CA GLU A 541 44.07 7.45 -4.67
C GLU A 541 42.80 8.01 -4.04
N GLU A 542 42.67 7.90 -2.72
CA GLU A 542 41.56 8.48 -1.95
C GLU A 542 42.05 9.64 -1.08
N THR A 543 41.30 10.75 -1.08
CA THR A 543 41.65 11.95 -0.33
C THR A 543 40.41 12.70 0.14
N ASN A 544 40.52 13.45 1.25
CA ASN A 544 39.48 14.41 1.69
C ASN A 544 39.73 15.84 1.17
N SER A 545 40.78 16.04 0.38
CA SER A 545 41.11 17.31 -0.26
C SER A 545 40.52 17.37 -1.66
N THR A 546 40.11 18.57 -2.07
CA THR A 546 39.65 18.86 -3.44
C THR A 546 40.81 18.92 -4.44
N SER A 547 42.06 18.78 -4.01
CA SER A 547 43.24 18.82 -4.89
C SER A 547 44.23 17.72 -4.57
N ILE A 548 44.90 17.22 -5.60
CA ILE A 548 45.88 16.14 -5.52
C ILE A 548 46.97 16.36 -6.57
N THR A 549 48.09 15.65 -6.47
CA THR A 549 49.16 15.70 -7.47
C THR A 549 49.53 14.30 -7.93
N HIS A 550 49.77 14.12 -9.22
CA HIS A 550 50.09 12.82 -9.82
C HIS A 550 51.27 12.89 -10.79
N THR A 551 51.96 11.76 -10.99
CA THR A 551 53.07 11.61 -11.95
C THR A 551 52.86 10.37 -12.81
N TYR A 552 52.74 10.58 -14.12
CA TYR A 552 52.66 9.52 -15.13
C TYR A 552 54.06 9.05 -15.52
N GLU A 553 54.39 7.77 -15.31
CA GLU A 553 55.75 7.24 -15.56
C GLU A 553 56.06 7.03 -17.05
N SER A 554 55.02 6.77 -17.84
CA SER A 554 55.11 6.43 -19.26
C SER A 554 54.35 7.45 -20.11
N GLU A 555 54.75 7.59 -21.38
CA GLU A 555 53.94 8.24 -22.40
C GLU A 555 52.64 7.45 -22.69
N GLY A 556 51.58 8.16 -23.09
CA GLY A 556 50.28 7.55 -23.39
C GLY A 556 49.09 8.51 -23.27
N GLU A 557 47.92 8.01 -23.65
CA GLU A 557 46.63 8.64 -23.35
C GLU A 557 46.02 7.97 -22.11
N TYR A 558 45.63 8.77 -21.13
CA TYR A 558 45.04 8.31 -19.88
C TYR A 558 43.66 8.93 -19.66
N GLN A 559 42.69 8.12 -19.23
CA GLN A 559 41.36 8.59 -18.83
C GLN A 559 41.34 8.82 -17.32
N ILE A 560 41.20 10.07 -16.90
CA ILE A 560 41.11 10.45 -15.49
C ILE A 560 39.65 10.38 -15.08
N GLN A 561 39.36 9.75 -13.93
CA GLN A 561 38.05 9.76 -13.31
C GLN A 561 38.18 10.18 -11.85
N VAL A 562 37.29 11.06 -11.40
CA VAL A 562 37.18 11.42 -9.98
C VAL A 562 35.76 11.21 -9.50
N GLN A 563 35.62 10.58 -8.33
CA GLN A 563 34.35 10.33 -7.68
C GLN A 563 34.29 11.10 -6.37
N MET A 564 33.31 11.98 -6.22
CA MET A 564 32.98 12.57 -4.92
C MET A 564 32.04 11.62 -4.18
N ARG A 565 32.38 11.24 -2.96
CA ARG A 565 31.63 10.28 -2.14
C ARG A 565 31.23 10.88 -0.80
N ASP A 566 30.11 10.41 -0.27
CA ASP A 566 29.76 10.59 1.13
C ASP A 566 30.79 9.85 1.99
N ALA A 567 31.50 10.56 2.87
CA ALA A 567 32.58 9.97 3.66
C ALA A 567 32.08 8.96 4.72
N ASN A 568 30.79 8.98 5.07
CA ASN A 568 30.21 8.07 6.06
C ASN A 568 29.62 6.81 5.39
N THR A 569 28.94 6.99 4.26
CA THR A 569 28.20 5.89 3.60
C THR A 569 28.94 5.31 2.38
N GLY A 570 29.99 5.97 1.90
CA GLY A 570 30.73 5.58 0.69
C GLY A 570 29.97 5.81 -0.62
N LYS A 571 28.75 6.35 -0.54
CA LYS A 571 27.84 6.57 -1.66
C LYS A 571 28.40 7.62 -2.62
N ILE A 572 28.38 7.33 -3.92
CA ILE A 572 28.84 8.27 -4.96
C ILE A 572 27.83 9.41 -5.09
N LEU A 573 28.29 10.64 -4.89
CA LEU A 573 27.51 11.88 -4.97
C LEU A 573 27.63 12.57 -6.33
N ALA A 574 28.83 12.52 -6.93
CA ALA A 574 29.09 13.08 -8.25
C ALA A 574 30.33 12.43 -8.88
N LYS A 575 30.46 12.55 -10.20
CA LYS A 575 31.64 12.11 -10.96
C LYS A 575 32.09 13.22 -11.91
N ALA A 576 33.39 13.28 -12.16
CA ALA A 576 33.96 14.07 -13.24
C ALA A 576 35.02 13.23 -13.97
N GLN A 577 35.26 13.56 -15.24
CA GLN A 577 36.21 12.86 -16.08
C GLN A 577 37.11 13.85 -16.82
N GLY A 578 38.28 13.40 -17.22
CA GLY A 578 39.24 14.16 -18.00
C GLY A 578 40.19 13.25 -18.75
N LYS A 579 41.06 13.85 -19.55
CA LYS A 579 42.05 13.13 -20.36
C LYS A 579 43.44 13.72 -20.17
N ALA A 580 44.44 12.86 -20.13
CA ALA A 580 45.84 13.28 -20.15
C ALA A 580 46.58 12.66 -21.33
N TYR A 581 47.28 13.47 -22.11
CA TYR A 581 48.13 13.09 -23.24
C TYR A 581 49.59 13.36 -22.86
N LEU A 582 50.36 12.30 -22.66
CA LEU A 582 51.72 12.35 -22.13
C LEU A 582 52.71 11.93 -23.23
N SER A 583 53.73 12.75 -23.50
CA SER A 583 54.80 12.45 -24.46
C SER A 583 56.18 12.32 -23.79
N ALA A 584 57.14 11.72 -24.49
CA ALA A 584 58.49 11.48 -23.95
C ALA A 584 59.46 12.70 -24.07
N GLN A 585 59.16 13.72 -24.90
CA GLN A 585 60.02 14.90 -25.13
C GLN A 585 59.22 16.17 -25.54
N GLU A 586 59.77 17.36 -25.27
CA GLU A 586 59.30 18.64 -25.86
C GLU A 586 59.46 18.59 -27.38
N GLU A 587 58.35 18.56 -28.14
CA GLU A 587 58.42 18.83 -29.56
C GLU A 587 58.79 20.30 -29.77
N ILE A 588 60.04 20.54 -30.14
CA ILE A 588 60.51 21.83 -30.66
C ILE A 588 59.81 22.04 -32.00
N GLY A 589 58.86 22.97 -32.04
CA GLY A 589 58.19 23.40 -33.26
C GLY A 589 59.18 23.95 -34.29
N ILE A 590 59.08 23.45 -35.52
CA ILE A 590 59.56 24.14 -36.72
C ILE A 590 58.43 24.16 -37.75
N THR A 591 58.09 25.37 -38.17
CA THR A 591 57.09 25.78 -39.15
C THR A 591 57.50 25.50 -40.60
N ASP A 592 56.48 25.31 -41.44
CA ASP A 592 56.37 25.47 -42.90
C ASP A 592 57.15 24.53 -43.84
N THR A 593 56.43 23.78 -44.71
CA THR A 593 56.03 24.24 -46.07
C THR A 593 55.11 23.22 -46.77
N ILE A 594 54.08 23.75 -47.44
CA ILE A 594 53.00 23.16 -48.25
C ILE A 594 53.52 22.52 -49.56
N VAL A 595 52.94 21.37 -50.03
CA VAL A 595 52.31 21.17 -51.37
C VAL A 595 51.28 20.01 -51.35
N SER A 596 50.09 20.32 -51.91
CA SER A 596 48.97 19.52 -52.47
C SER A 596 49.37 18.21 -53.22
N SER A 597 48.56 17.16 -53.44
CA SER A 597 47.14 17.08 -53.86
C SER A 597 46.56 15.66 -53.75
N THR A 598 45.23 15.61 -53.52
CA THR A 598 44.18 14.54 -53.54
C THR A 598 44.06 13.66 -54.82
N PRO A 599 43.08 12.72 -54.98
CA PRO A 599 42.53 11.64 -54.11
C PRO A 599 42.21 10.27 -54.84
N GLU A 600 41.99 9.18 -54.05
CA GLU A 600 41.07 7.99 -54.21
C GLU A 600 40.96 7.13 -55.52
N PRO A 601 40.28 5.95 -55.56
CA PRO A 601 40.13 4.82 -54.60
C PRO A 601 40.14 3.38 -55.26
N THR A 602 39.91 2.34 -54.43
CA THR A 602 39.28 1.01 -54.73
C THR A 602 40.10 -0.07 -55.49
N LEU A 603 40.09 -1.38 -55.23
CA LEU A 603 39.09 -2.35 -54.73
C LEU A 603 39.77 -3.67 -54.25
N MET A 604 39.33 -4.16 -53.07
CA MET A 604 38.82 -5.51 -52.77
C MET A 604 39.70 -6.79 -52.87
N ILE A 605 39.94 -7.48 -51.74
CA ILE A 605 39.23 -8.68 -51.16
C ILE A 605 39.96 -9.97 -51.61
N ASP A 606 40.40 -10.89 -50.74
CA ASP A 606 39.59 -11.84 -49.94
C ASP A 606 40.45 -12.61 -48.88
N PRO A 607 39.90 -13.53 -48.07
CA PRO A 607 39.96 -13.49 -46.60
C PRO A 607 40.90 -14.53 -45.99
N VAL A 608 41.43 -14.28 -44.78
CA VAL A 608 42.08 -15.33 -43.97
C VAL A 608 41.65 -15.20 -42.51
N LEU A 609 41.32 -16.35 -41.94
CA LEU A 609 40.71 -16.65 -40.65
C LEU A 609 41.18 -15.76 -39.48
N ILE A 610 40.20 -15.26 -38.73
CA ILE A 610 40.37 -14.87 -37.33
C ILE A 610 40.23 -16.16 -36.52
N GLU A 611 41.34 -16.68 -35.98
CA GLU A 611 41.27 -17.48 -34.75
C GLU A 611 40.94 -16.52 -33.60
N GLU A 612 39.89 -16.82 -32.85
CA GLU A 612 39.55 -16.13 -31.60
C GLU A 612 40.73 -16.21 -30.64
N THR A 613 41.36 -15.06 -30.38
CA THR A 613 42.26 -14.91 -29.23
C THR A 613 41.38 -14.58 -28.01
N PRO A 614 41.47 -15.34 -26.90
CA PRO A 614 40.59 -15.15 -25.75
C PRO A 614 40.89 -13.81 -25.03
N LEU A 615 39.85 -13.25 -24.42
CA LEU A 615 39.89 -12.06 -23.56
C LEU A 615 41.08 -12.10 -22.57
N PRO A 616 41.76 -10.96 -22.32
CA PRO A 616 42.74 -10.88 -21.25
C PRO A 616 42.03 -10.97 -19.90
N THR A 617 42.20 -12.11 -19.23
CA THR A 617 41.81 -12.30 -17.83
C THR A 617 42.62 -11.31 -16.99
N ILE A 618 41.94 -10.36 -16.35
CA ILE A 618 42.52 -9.53 -15.30
C ILE A 618 42.91 -10.49 -14.16
N ALA A 619 44.21 -10.79 -14.05
CA ALA A 619 44.72 -11.57 -12.93
C ALA A 619 44.71 -10.66 -11.69
N THR A 620 43.88 -11.01 -10.72
CA THR A 620 43.96 -10.50 -9.35
C THR A 620 45.36 -10.79 -8.78
N PRO A 621 45.94 -9.89 -7.96
CA PRO A 621 47.23 -10.14 -7.33
C PRO A 621 47.16 -11.45 -6.54
N VAL A 622 48.19 -12.29 -6.69
CA VAL A 622 48.27 -13.59 -6.01
C VAL A 622 48.32 -13.35 -4.51
N PRO A 623 47.37 -13.90 -3.72
CA PRO A 623 47.37 -13.74 -2.27
C PRO A 623 48.67 -14.26 -1.66
N THR A 624 49.13 -13.60 -0.60
CA THR A 624 50.30 -14.07 0.15
C THR A 624 50.03 -15.44 0.77
N PRO A 625 51.06 -16.26 1.07
CA PRO A 625 50.87 -17.57 1.70
C PRO A 625 50.09 -17.52 3.03
N ASP A 626 50.19 -16.40 3.77
CA ASP A 626 49.47 -16.18 5.02
C ASP A 626 47.98 -15.84 4.79
N GLU A 627 47.66 -15.06 3.74
CA GLU A 627 46.28 -14.76 3.33
C GLU A 627 45.57 -16.01 2.77
N GLU A 628 46.28 -16.84 2.01
CA GLU A 628 45.79 -18.13 1.54
C GLU A 628 45.51 -19.08 2.71
N ALA A 629 46.44 -19.19 3.66
CA ALA A 629 46.25 -20.02 4.85
C ALA A 629 45.06 -19.55 5.70
N HIS A 630 44.91 -18.24 5.89
CA HIS A 630 43.77 -17.67 6.62
C HIS A 630 42.43 -17.94 5.92
N ARG A 631 42.39 -17.72 4.60
CA ARG A 631 41.21 -18.00 3.78
C ARG A 631 40.78 -19.46 3.88
N GLN A 632 41.72 -20.39 3.74
CA GLN A 632 41.43 -21.83 3.87
C GLN A 632 40.91 -22.19 5.26
N GLN A 633 41.43 -21.56 6.32
CA GLN A 633 40.95 -21.76 7.69
C GLN A 633 39.49 -21.31 7.85
N VAL A 634 39.16 -20.10 7.40
CA VAL A 634 37.80 -19.54 7.49
C VAL A 634 36.81 -20.40 6.70
N LEU A 635 37.15 -20.76 5.46
CA LEU A 635 36.27 -21.59 4.62
C LEU A 635 36.06 -22.98 5.20
N ALA A 636 37.11 -23.62 5.74
CA ALA A 636 37.00 -24.92 6.38
C ALA A 636 36.08 -24.86 7.61
N GLU A 637 36.22 -23.82 8.42
CA GLU A 637 35.43 -23.66 9.64
C GLU A 637 33.97 -23.29 9.34
N TYR A 638 33.74 -22.36 8.41
CA TYR A 638 32.41 -22.01 7.94
C TYR A 638 31.68 -23.24 7.40
N ARG A 639 32.33 -24.01 6.53
CA ARG A 639 31.75 -25.22 5.94
C ARG A 639 31.40 -26.28 6.98
N SER A 640 32.18 -26.37 8.05
CA SER A 640 31.94 -27.30 9.16
C SER A 640 30.77 -26.87 10.04
N ILE A 641 30.64 -25.58 10.33
CA ILE A 641 29.65 -25.06 11.29
C ILE A 641 28.29 -24.83 10.62
N TYR A 642 28.27 -24.35 9.38
CA TYR A 642 27.08 -23.88 8.69
C TYR A 642 25.94 -24.93 8.60
N PRO A 643 26.18 -26.21 8.27
CA PRO A 643 25.11 -27.22 8.30
C PRO A 643 24.55 -27.46 9.71
N GLY A 644 25.40 -27.41 10.74
CA GLY A 644 24.98 -27.53 12.13
C GLY A 644 24.21 -26.30 12.62
N TYR A 645 24.58 -25.10 12.15
CA TYR A 645 23.84 -23.87 12.38
C TYR A 645 22.43 -23.92 11.82
N LEU A 646 22.24 -24.52 10.63
CA LEU A 646 20.93 -24.72 10.03
C LEU A 646 20.10 -25.83 10.70
N SER A 647 20.66 -26.59 11.64
CA SER A 647 20.00 -27.77 12.21
C SER A 647 18.70 -27.46 12.95
N TRP A 648 18.54 -26.25 13.50
CA TRP A 648 17.29 -25.86 14.16
C TRP A 648 16.10 -25.76 13.19
N PHE A 649 16.34 -25.59 11.89
CA PHE A 649 15.28 -25.66 10.87
C PHE A 649 14.76 -27.09 10.67
N HIS A 650 15.50 -28.14 11.07
CA HIS A 650 15.04 -29.52 10.96
C HIS A 650 13.79 -29.82 11.78
N LYS A 651 13.47 -29.00 12.79
CA LYS A 651 12.20 -29.10 13.53
C LYS A 651 10.98 -28.63 12.71
N TYR A 652 11.22 -27.89 11.63
CA TYR A 652 10.19 -27.27 10.80
C TYR A 652 10.13 -27.86 9.38
N GLY A 653 11.09 -28.68 8.98
CA GLY A 653 11.16 -29.24 7.62
C GLY A 653 12.53 -29.84 7.28
N ARG A 654 12.71 -30.34 6.06
CA ARG A 654 14.01 -30.80 5.56
C ARG A 654 14.79 -29.62 4.99
N VAL A 655 16.03 -29.42 5.45
CA VAL A 655 16.93 -28.42 4.87
C VAL A 655 17.83 -29.08 3.83
N GLU A 656 17.93 -28.46 2.66
CA GLU A 656 18.85 -28.81 1.60
C GLU A 656 19.87 -27.68 1.42
N VAL A 657 21.13 -27.95 1.72
CA VAL A 657 22.21 -26.98 1.50
C VAL A 657 22.58 -27.01 0.01
N VAL A 658 22.40 -25.89 -0.66
CA VAL A 658 22.63 -25.73 -2.10
C VAL A 658 24.05 -25.26 -2.39
N ALA A 659 24.58 -24.34 -1.57
CA ALA A 659 25.97 -23.88 -1.63
C ALA A 659 26.47 -23.59 -0.21
N ASN A 660 27.71 -23.96 0.10
CA ASN A 660 28.29 -23.79 1.43
C ASN A 660 29.69 -23.17 1.31
N ALA A 661 29.71 -21.83 1.31
CA ALA A 661 30.89 -21.02 1.03
C ALA A 661 31.62 -21.53 -0.23
N GLU A 662 30.87 -21.77 -1.29
CA GLU A 662 31.40 -22.24 -2.58
C GLU A 662 32.05 -21.07 -3.30
N GLU A 663 33.32 -21.21 -3.69
CA GLU A 663 34.03 -20.14 -4.40
C GLU A 663 33.49 -20.03 -5.83
N VAL A 664 32.82 -18.92 -6.13
CA VAL A 664 32.17 -18.64 -7.42
C VAL A 664 32.85 -17.50 -8.18
N GLY A 665 33.82 -16.85 -7.56
CA GLY A 665 34.67 -15.82 -8.15
C GLY A 665 35.79 -15.39 -7.19
N PRO A 666 36.71 -14.52 -7.65
CA PRO A 666 37.79 -14.00 -6.80
C PRO A 666 37.22 -13.25 -5.60
N ASP A 667 37.51 -13.74 -4.39
CA ASP A 667 36.95 -13.23 -3.11
C ASP A 667 35.40 -13.18 -3.09
N LEU A 668 34.75 -14.16 -3.74
CA LEU A 668 33.30 -14.28 -3.77
C LEU A 668 32.86 -15.73 -3.51
N TYR A 669 32.09 -15.91 -2.44
CA TYR A 669 31.66 -17.19 -1.92
C TYR A 669 30.15 -17.25 -1.81
N ARG A 670 29.56 -18.23 -2.49
CA ARG A 670 28.13 -18.46 -2.50
C ARG A 670 27.71 -19.32 -1.30
N VAL A 671 26.65 -18.90 -0.64
CA VAL A 671 26.01 -19.58 0.49
C VAL A 671 24.52 -19.64 0.21
N ALA A 672 23.98 -20.86 0.08
CA ALA A 672 22.59 -21.07 -0.32
C ALA A 672 21.98 -22.30 0.34
N TYR A 673 20.69 -22.23 0.69
CA TYR A 673 19.91 -23.38 1.18
C TYR A 673 18.43 -23.26 0.82
N ILE A 674 17.75 -24.39 0.84
CA ILE A 674 16.32 -24.53 0.64
C ILE A 674 15.72 -25.24 1.86
N LEU A 675 14.63 -24.70 2.40
CA LEU A 675 13.79 -25.39 3.39
C LEU A 675 12.58 -26.00 2.69
N TRP A 676 12.46 -27.32 2.78
CA TRP A 676 11.33 -28.10 2.31
C TRP A 676 10.39 -28.41 3.48
N GLN A 677 9.10 -28.14 3.31
CA GLN A 677 8.06 -28.50 4.28
C GLN A 677 7.08 -29.49 3.69
N ILE A 678 6.48 -30.31 4.55
CA ILE A 678 5.44 -31.27 4.16
C ILE A 678 4.08 -30.63 4.43
N ILE A 679 3.18 -30.72 3.47
CA ILE A 679 1.79 -30.29 3.66
C ILE A 679 1.15 -31.20 4.71
N GLU A 680 0.74 -30.64 5.85
CA GLU A 680 0.25 -31.41 6.99
C GLU A 680 -1.22 -31.82 6.86
N ASP A 681 -2.04 -31.11 6.07
CA ASP A 681 -3.48 -31.37 5.91
C ASP A 681 -4.02 -31.05 4.51
N GLY A 682 -5.16 -31.66 4.17
CA GLY A 682 -5.83 -31.46 2.87
C GLY A 682 -5.43 -32.48 1.79
N PRO A 683 -5.91 -32.30 0.54
CA PRO A 683 -5.78 -33.30 -0.54
C PRO A 683 -4.34 -33.52 -1.04
N ARG A 684 -3.41 -32.63 -0.70
CA ARG A 684 -1.97 -32.72 -1.02
C ARG A 684 -1.11 -33.11 0.20
N LYS A 685 -1.75 -33.59 1.27
CA LYS A 685 -1.08 -34.01 2.50
C LYS A 685 0.02 -35.02 2.20
N GLY A 686 1.24 -34.74 2.65
CA GLY A 686 2.42 -35.55 2.38
C GLY A 686 3.29 -35.08 1.21
N GLU A 687 2.86 -34.09 0.42
CA GLU A 687 3.72 -33.47 -0.60
C GLU A 687 4.73 -32.49 0.03
N GLU A 688 5.98 -32.51 -0.46
CA GLU A 688 6.99 -31.50 -0.12
C GLU A 688 6.81 -30.25 -0.97
N TYR A 689 6.91 -29.07 -0.35
CA TYR A 689 7.00 -27.79 -1.04
C TYR A 689 8.18 -26.95 -0.51
N LYS A 690 8.75 -26.13 -1.39
CA LYS A 690 9.81 -25.18 -1.03
C LYS A 690 9.18 -24.05 -0.20
N ALA A 691 9.48 -24.02 1.09
CA ALA A 691 8.94 -23.04 2.03
C ALA A 691 9.82 -21.79 2.13
N VAL A 692 11.15 -21.95 2.07
CA VAL A 692 12.12 -20.85 2.09
C VAL A 692 13.30 -21.18 1.18
N GLU A 693 13.82 -20.18 0.47
CA GLU A 693 15.06 -20.27 -0.32
C GLU A 693 15.93 -19.04 0.00
N LEU A 694 17.20 -19.30 0.32
CA LEU A 694 18.22 -18.28 0.52
C LEU A 694 19.37 -18.55 -0.45
N ASP A 695 19.82 -17.53 -1.16
CA ASP A 695 20.98 -17.59 -2.06
C ASP A 695 21.73 -16.25 -2.00
N LEU A 696 22.86 -16.23 -1.32
CA LEU A 696 23.66 -15.03 -1.04
C LEU A 696 25.11 -15.25 -1.46
N ASN A 697 25.76 -14.15 -1.85
CA ASN A 697 27.20 -14.12 -2.10
C ASN A 697 27.89 -13.25 -1.06
N PHE A 698 28.97 -13.76 -0.48
CA PHE A 698 29.79 -13.11 0.53
C PHE A 698 31.23 -12.95 0.02
N ASN A 699 31.90 -11.87 0.40
CA ASN A 699 33.36 -11.85 0.36
C ASN A 699 33.95 -12.53 1.62
N LEU A 700 35.27 -12.78 1.66
CA LEU A 700 35.89 -13.51 2.76
C LEU A 700 35.65 -12.84 4.13
N GLY A 701 35.75 -11.52 4.21
CA GLY A 701 35.51 -10.77 5.45
C GLY A 701 34.05 -10.85 5.94
N GLN A 702 33.09 -10.94 5.01
CA GLN A 702 31.69 -11.15 5.37
C GLN A 702 31.42 -12.58 5.84
N LEU A 703 32.07 -13.59 5.24
CA LEU A 703 32.03 -14.96 5.74
C LEU A 703 32.62 -15.05 7.15
N GLU A 704 33.71 -14.35 7.44
CA GLU A 704 34.30 -14.31 8.80
C GLU A 704 33.36 -13.69 9.83
N ALA A 705 32.72 -12.56 9.48
CA ALA A 705 31.76 -11.91 10.35
C ALA A 705 30.54 -12.79 10.63
N ASP A 706 30.00 -13.45 9.60
CA ASP A 706 28.88 -14.38 9.75
C ASP A 706 29.28 -15.65 10.52
N LEU A 707 30.50 -16.16 10.31
CA LEU A 707 31.07 -17.25 11.10
C LEU A 707 31.15 -16.90 12.59
N GLY A 708 31.56 -15.67 12.92
CA GLY A 708 31.55 -15.17 14.30
C GLY A 708 30.15 -15.18 14.91
N LEU A 709 29.15 -14.72 14.15
CA LEU A 709 27.75 -14.74 14.58
C LEU A 709 27.21 -16.17 14.78
N MET A 710 27.52 -17.09 13.86
CA MET A 710 27.13 -18.50 13.97
C MET A 710 27.72 -19.17 15.21
N LYS A 711 29.01 -18.95 15.49
CA LYS A 711 29.67 -19.48 16.69
C LYS A 711 29.02 -18.96 17.97
N LYS A 712 28.75 -17.66 18.02
CA LYS A 712 28.03 -17.02 19.14
C LYS A 712 26.66 -17.64 19.38
N ASN A 713 25.88 -17.82 18.31
CA ASN A 713 24.54 -18.40 18.39
C ASN A 713 24.54 -19.88 18.78
N LEU A 714 25.61 -20.62 18.45
CA LEU A 714 25.79 -22.02 18.83
C LEU A 714 26.48 -22.18 20.19
N GLY A 715 26.87 -21.10 20.86
CA GLY A 715 27.60 -21.15 22.13
C GLY A 715 28.99 -21.77 22.01
N LEU A 716 29.65 -21.60 20.86
CA LEU A 716 30.97 -22.13 20.54
C LEU A 716 32.11 -21.09 20.73
N GLU A 717 31.84 -20.00 21.45
CA GLU A 717 32.87 -19.06 21.88
C GLU A 717 33.63 -19.63 23.10
N GLU A 718 34.95 -19.44 23.16
CA GLU A 718 35.74 -19.60 24.41
C GLU A 718 35.51 -18.45 25.38
#